data_AF-A0A3E4UTB6-F1
#
_entry.id   AF-A0A3E4UTB6-F1
#
_cell.length_a   1.000
_cell.length_b   1.000
_cell.length_c   1.000
_cell.angle_alpha   90.00
_cell.angle_beta   90.00
_cell.angle_gamma   90.00
#
_symmetry.space_group_name_H-M   'P 1'
#
loop_
_entity.id
_entity.type
_entity.pdbx_description
1 polymer ?
#
loop_
_entity_poly.entity_id
_entity_poly.type
_entity_poly.pdbx_seq_one_letter_code
_entity_poly.pdbx_strand_id
1 'polypeptide(L)'
;MKLFHTLLYPLLGLLLLSCSDNEQETGDNPAPTTGAITFGVDLTGFTTRVTQDGTSWTNGDKIGTFALDADTSEPVLDNVNVPYVCAEDGQSVAFTSETPLAVQDDGKPVKFVAYYPYNVDMQDFNYPVSIADQSNGSTACDLLYGTASEPYVYDKESDTNIALKFTHRLSKVVLKFMDMEKNPLTVSDVKILGMPVSAAFNVQTGALTTDDNSVADITPYVNSANNYREAIILPVALSDAYKVSFVLDGRTREWVFADLDISLPKFNAGSQYTFGIYIDPTEDIIIGRLEDVDAGNSSAPWEDGSNENGTADGNQPAEYHLFPADKATDAFADTELKISFDGVAPELGTSGYIRIYRMSDHKMVDEINMGERRDPFATNKDDTRQRYLNTWMDAVGATPTGSSANCRVVNYYAARVEGNDFIIKPHQQRLEFDTEYYVVIDRDAIVQEDFSGIYGRAWSFKTKAAPTFAGGEYNVKISHTDVNADFYTLQGAIDFCATHVDLAARKVFQMDNGIYQEIIYLRDQSNITIKGNSGDNTAVSIQYDNDNSYNGGTGKGTSFDQFAPIGTPVTSGGRSVMTICGKSEYIRFENVTIENTNCRYQGFGEALYIDNKSTAFINCRLIGYQDTLLPGGGYNWFYQCYVEGATDFIWGSGEVVLFEDCELYAPTGTRAVMQARVKEGYLGYVFDRCRFTVGEGVTKSTLIYQYAPDNLTFLNCTFADVYGPNFVGENKPLEPTVPSVTAGCKMYNGKTESGDDFYNLIPEAVRTTVLNLSEAQFNENFGSREKIMSWKGNDPSWFKE
;
A
#
# COMPACT_ATOMS: atom_id res chain seq x y z
N MET A 1 -33.16 35.56 -9.01
CA MET A 1 -33.56 36.89 -9.50
C MET A 1 -32.66 37.22 -10.70
N LYS A 2 -33.24 37.18 -11.93
CA LYS A 2 -32.71 37.61 -13.24
C LYS A 2 -31.46 36.88 -13.79
N LEU A 3 -31.34 36.46 -15.06
CA LEU A 3 -32.23 36.29 -16.23
C LEU A 3 -31.38 35.60 -17.35
N PHE A 4 -31.88 34.49 -17.91
CA PHE A 4 -32.06 34.13 -19.35
C PHE A 4 -30.98 34.37 -20.43
N HIS A 5 -30.74 33.36 -21.30
CA HIS A 5 -31.32 33.19 -22.66
C HIS A 5 -31.04 31.74 -23.17
N THR A 6 -31.99 30.79 -23.22
CA THR A 6 -32.94 30.40 -24.30
C THR A 6 -32.37 30.08 -25.69
N LEU A 7 -32.60 28.84 -26.15
CA LEU A 7 -33.34 28.44 -27.38
C LEU A 7 -33.52 26.90 -27.35
N LEU A 8 -34.67 26.35 -26.94
CA LEU A 8 -35.95 26.10 -27.65
C LEU A 8 -36.04 24.72 -28.36
N TYR A 9 -36.79 23.84 -27.69
CA TYR A 9 -37.53 22.64 -28.10
C TYR A 9 -38.55 22.91 -29.24
N PRO A 10 -39.11 21.92 -30.00
CA PRO A 10 -40.07 20.98 -29.39
C PRO A 10 -40.21 19.54 -29.94
N LEU A 11 -40.68 18.72 -28.99
CA LEU A 11 -41.35 17.43 -29.10
C LEU A 11 -42.78 17.59 -29.68
N LEU A 12 -43.19 16.65 -30.54
CA LEU A 12 -44.59 16.26 -30.85
C LEU A 12 -44.45 14.86 -31.51
N GLY A 13 -45.00 13.72 -31.07
CA GLY A 13 -46.27 13.44 -30.40
C GLY A 13 -47.26 12.88 -31.42
N LEU A 14 -47.34 11.54 -31.59
CA LEU A 14 -48.58 10.72 -31.61
C LEU A 14 -48.36 9.30 -32.20
N LEU A 15 -48.95 8.31 -31.51
CA LEU A 15 -49.20 6.94 -31.95
C LEU A 15 -50.14 6.87 -33.18
N LEU A 16 -49.96 5.84 -34.03
CA LEU A 16 -51.04 4.97 -34.54
C LEU A 16 -50.44 3.71 -35.19
N LEU A 17 -50.99 2.55 -34.83
CA LEU A 17 -50.79 1.24 -35.46
C LEU A 17 -51.39 1.21 -36.87
N SER A 18 -50.68 0.64 -37.84
CA SER A 18 -51.27 0.06 -39.06
C SER A 18 -50.44 -1.13 -39.52
N CYS A 19 -51.13 -2.22 -39.82
CA CYS A 19 -50.61 -3.53 -40.16
C CYS A 19 -49.96 -3.63 -41.55
N SER A 20 -49.13 -4.67 -41.64
CA SER A 20 -48.75 -5.51 -42.78
C SER A 20 -48.04 -4.86 -43.97
N ASP A 21 -46.81 -5.31 -44.21
CA ASP A 21 -46.66 -6.45 -45.11
C ASP A 21 -45.47 -7.32 -44.68
N ASN A 22 -45.73 -8.63 -44.63
CA ASN A 22 -44.72 -9.67 -44.61
C ASN A 22 -44.14 -9.72 -46.02
N GLU A 23 -42.96 -9.13 -46.22
CA GLU A 23 -42.03 -9.67 -47.21
C GLU A 23 -40.85 -10.26 -46.46
N GLN A 24 -40.89 -11.59 -46.44
CA GLN A 24 -39.79 -12.45 -46.08
C GLN A 24 -38.71 -12.29 -47.17
N GLU A 25 -37.97 -11.19 -47.14
CA GLU A 25 -36.67 -11.14 -47.79
C GLU A 25 -35.72 -12.02 -46.98
N THR A 26 -35.17 -13.01 -47.67
CA THR A 26 -34.00 -13.75 -47.23
C THR A 26 -32.92 -12.75 -46.83
N GLY A 27 -32.72 -12.57 -45.53
CA GLY A 27 -31.63 -11.77 -45.00
C GLY A 27 -30.30 -12.43 -45.31
N ASP A 28 -29.76 -12.14 -46.49
CA ASP A 28 -28.32 -12.00 -46.63
C ASP A 28 -27.95 -10.82 -45.74
N ASN A 29 -27.27 -11.08 -44.62
CA ASN A 29 -26.60 -10.01 -43.88
C ASN A 29 -25.83 -9.16 -44.91
N PRO A 30 -26.03 -7.84 -44.98
CA PRO A 30 -25.20 -7.01 -45.83
C PRO A 30 -23.74 -7.29 -45.45
N ALA A 31 -22.91 -7.56 -46.46
CA ALA A 31 -21.49 -7.81 -46.23
C ALA A 31 -20.94 -6.67 -45.36
N PRO A 32 -20.16 -6.97 -44.29
CA PRO A 32 -19.65 -5.95 -43.40
C PRO A 32 -18.90 -4.91 -44.21
N THR A 33 -19.27 -3.64 -44.05
CA THR A 33 -18.59 -2.52 -44.69
C THR A 33 -17.20 -2.38 -44.08
N THR A 34 -16.17 -2.24 -44.91
CA THR A 34 -14.79 -2.03 -44.46
C THR A 34 -14.38 -0.57 -44.65
N GLY A 35 -13.65 -0.02 -43.68
CA GLY A 35 -13.07 1.32 -43.76
C GLY A 35 -11.54 1.30 -43.74
N ALA A 36 -10.93 2.19 -44.52
CA ALA A 36 -9.50 2.40 -44.51
C ALA A 36 -9.08 3.23 -43.28
N ILE A 37 -8.15 2.71 -42.50
CA ILE A 37 -7.61 3.39 -41.33
C ILE A 37 -6.44 4.30 -41.73
N THR A 38 -6.34 5.45 -41.06
CA THR A 38 -5.16 6.33 -41.08
C THR A 38 -4.65 6.49 -39.65
N PHE A 39 -3.37 6.79 -39.47
CA PHE A 39 -2.79 6.94 -38.14
C PHE A 39 -2.25 8.34 -37.94
N GLY A 40 -2.63 8.95 -36.82
CA GLY A 40 -2.07 10.21 -36.34
C GLY A 40 -1.06 9.92 -35.24
N VAL A 41 0.08 10.62 -35.29
CA VAL A 41 1.08 10.58 -34.23
C VAL A 41 1.38 12.00 -33.79
N ASP A 42 1.32 12.23 -32.48
CA ASP A 42 1.65 13.52 -31.89
C ASP A 42 2.85 13.38 -30.95
N LEU A 43 3.95 14.03 -31.30
CA LEU A 43 5.18 14.13 -30.52
C LEU A 43 5.28 15.47 -29.76
N THR A 44 4.29 16.37 -29.84
CA THR A 44 4.36 17.73 -29.24
C THR A 44 4.45 17.77 -27.71
N GLY A 45 4.36 16.60 -27.05
CA GLY A 45 4.71 16.42 -25.63
C GLY A 45 5.75 15.33 -25.35
N PHE A 46 6.36 14.70 -26.38
CA PHE A 46 7.10 13.44 -26.23
C PHE A 46 8.27 13.30 -27.23
N THR A 47 9.50 13.10 -26.74
CA THR A 47 10.68 12.76 -27.57
C THR A 47 10.90 11.26 -27.59
N THR A 48 10.44 10.58 -28.64
CA THR A 48 10.56 9.11 -28.75
C THR A 48 11.73 8.65 -29.63
N ARG A 49 12.35 9.54 -30.41
CA ARG A 49 13.36 9.19 -31.42
C ARG A 49 14.78 9.53 -31.00
N VAL A 50 15.75 8.76 -31.50
CA VAL A 50 17.19 8.96 -31.29
C VAL A 50 17.80 10.02 -32.26
N THR A 51 16.99 10.71 -33.08
CA THR A 51 17.49 11.71 -34.05
C THR A 51 18.19 12.89 -33.37
N GLN A 52 19.08 13.57 -34.12
CA GLN A 52 19.95 14.64 -33.60
C GLN A 52 19.18 15.86 -33.06
N ASP A 53 17.90 16.01 -33.43
CA ASP A 53 16.94 16.99 -32.93
C ASP A 53 15.88 16.39 -31.98
N GLY A 54 15.85 15.05 -31.82
CA GLY A 54 15.05 14.26 -30.87
C GLY A 54 13.53 14.38 -30.94
N THR A 55 12.99 15.23 -31.82
CA THR A 55 11.66 15.81 -31.64
C THR A 55 10.76 15.74 -32.86
N SER A 56 11.19 15.20 -34.01
CA SER A 56 10.34 15.21 -35.22
C SER A 56 10.33 13.88 -35.97
N TRP A 57 9.18 13.53 -36.53
CA TRP A 57 9.10 12.58 -37.63
C TRP A 57 9.60 13.23 -38.91
N THR A 58 10.21 12.42 -39.78
CA THR A 58 10.72 12.87 -41.06
C THR A 58 9.84 12.33 -42.18
N ASN A 59 9.59 13.14 -43.20
CA ASN A 59 8.92 12.72 -44.42
C ASN A 59 9.61 11.48 -44.99
N GLY A 60 8.82 10.43 -45.20
CA GLY A 60 9.30 9.14 -45.69
C GLY A 60 9.62 8.12 -44.61
N ASP A 61 9.60 8.47 -43.31
CA ASP A 61 9.66 7.49 -42.23
C ASP A 61 8.53 6.47 -42.37
N LYS A 62 8.84 5.19 -42.10
CA LYS A 62 7.89 4.09 -42.27
C LYS A 62 7.67 3.35 -40.97
N ILE A 63 6.40 3.14 -40.62
CA ILE A 63 5.97 2.29 -39.51
C ILE A 63 5.30 1.02 -40.04
N GLY A 64 5.50 -0.10 -39.36
CA GLY A 64 4.72 -1.32 -39.60
C GLY A 64 3.54 -1.36 -38.65
N THR A 65 2.36 -1.71 -39.16
CA THR A 65 1.09 -1.65 -38.41
C THR A 65 0.33 -2.95 -38.44
N PHE A 66 -0.40 -3.22 -37.36
CA PHE A 66 -1.26 -4.39 -37.20
C PHE A 66 -2.58 -3.98 -36.55
N ALA A 67 -3.66 -4.64 -36.96
CA ALA A 67 -4.91 -4.69 -36.24
C ALA A 67 -5.00 -6.06 -35.55
N LEU A 68 -5.14 -6.05 -34.23
CA LEU A 68 -5.25 -7.23 -33.39
C LEU A 68 -6.64 -7.25 -32.73
N ASP A 69 -7.14 -8.44 -32.44
CA ASP A 69 -8.34 -8.62 -31.63
C ASP A 69 -8.06 -8.11 -30.21
N ALA A 70 -8.97 -7.31 -29.63
CA ALA A 70 -8.70 -6.65 -28.35
C ALA A 70 -8.55 -7.63 -27.18
N ASP A 71 -9.20 -8.80 -27.24
CA ASP A 71 -9.21 -9.77 -26.15
C ASP A 71 -8.09 -10.81 -26.30
N THR A 72 -7.88 -11.30 -27.52
CA THR A 72 -6.96 -12.41 -27.81
C THR A 72 -5.60 -11.95 -28.31
N SER A 73 -5.46 -10.69 -28.74
CA SER A 73 -4.28 -10.15 -29.42
C SER A 73 -3.90 -10.89 -30.70
N GLU A 74 -4.78 -11.71 -31.26
CA GLU A 74 -4.58 -12.39 -32.54
C GLU A 74 -4.85 -11.42 -33.70
N PRO A 75 -4.16 -11.55 -34.85
CA PRO A 75 -4.41 -10.71 -36.02
C PRO A 75 -5.85 -10.87 -36.52
N VAL A 76 -6.53 -9.74 -36.77
CA VAL A 76 -7.90 -9.74 -37.33
C VAL A 76 -7.92 -9.64 -38.85
N LEU A 77 -6.75 -9.52 -39.49
CA LEU A 77 -6.60 -9.37 -40.94
C LEU A 77 -5.55 -10.35 -41.49
N ASP A 78 -5.79 -10.87 -42.69
CA ASP A 78 -4.85 -11.75 -43.41
C ASP A 78 -3.57 -11.00 -43.84
N ASN A 79 -3.66 -9.68 -44.04
CA ASN A 79 -2.50 -8.82 -44.28
C ASN A 79 -1.88 -8.39 -42.94
N VAL A 80 -0.79 -9.05 -42.57
CA VAL A 80 0.01 -8.72 -41.40
C VAL A 80 1.18 -7.80 -41.80
N ASN A 81 1.55 -6.82 -40.95
CA ASN A 81 2.66 -5.88 -41.14
C ASN A 81 2.48 -4.87 -42.29
N VAL A 82 1.42 -4.07 -42.25
CA VAL A 82 1.12 -3.06 -43.28
C VAL A 82 2.00 -1.82 -43.09
N PRO A 83 2.75 -1.37 -44.12
CA PRO A 83 3.55 -0.16 -44.01
C PRO A 83 2.69 1.09 -44.13
N TYR A 84 2.88 2.03 -43.21
CA TYR A 84 2.42 3.41 -43.35
C TYR A 84 3.62 4.34 -43.39
N VAL A 85 3.50 5.42 -44.17
CA VAL A 85 4.57 6.37 -44.47
C VAL A 85 4.18 7.75 -43.94
N CYS A 86 5.13 8.40 -43.26
CA CYS A 86 5.01 9.78 -42.83
C CYS A 86 5.03 10.70 -44.05
N ALA A 87 4.02 11.56 -44.21
CA ALA A 87 3.89 12.40 -45.40
C ALA A 87 4.66 13.73 -45.30
N GLU A 88 5.07 14.13 -44.11
CA GLU A 88 5.65 15.44 -43.82
C GLU A 88 6.64 15.39 -42.65
N ASP A 89 7.45 16.44 -42.51
CA ASP A 89 8.31 16.61 -41.34
C ASP A 89 7.50 17.29 -40.23
N GLY A 90 7.56 16.78 -39.00
CA GLY A 90 6.85 17.43 -37.90
C GLY A 90 6.79 16.64 -36.60
N GLN A 91 6.37 17.33 -35.54
CA GLN A 91 6.06 16.73 -34.25
C GLN A 91 4.71 16.00 -34.27
N SER A 92 3.68 16.65 -34.81
CA SER A 92 2.38 16.02 -35.05
C SER A 92 2.24 15.75 -36.54
N VAL A 93 2.17 14.48 -36.93
CA VAL A 93 2.14 14.04 -38.34
C VAL A 93 1.12 12.95 -38.57
N ALA A 94 0.65 12.85 -39.81
CA ALA A 94 -0.16 11.74 -40.26
C ALA A 94 0.67 10.70 -41.02
N PHE A 95 0.40 9.44 -40.74
CA PHE A 95 0.92 8.28 -41.43
C PHE A 95 -0.16 7.73 -42.37
N THR A 96 0.20 7.56 -43.64
CA THR A 96 -0.73 7.07 -44.69
C THR A 96 -0.17 5.84 -45.39
N SER A 97 -1.04 5.00 -45.95
CA SER A 97 -0.65 3.79 -46.68
C SER A 97 -1.35 3.74 -48.02
N GLU A 98 -0.67 3.23 -49.04
CA GLU A 98 -1.28 2.90 -50.33
C GLU A 98 -2.21 1.68 -50.23
N THR A 99 -1.99 0.82 -49.22
CA THR A 99 -2.78 -0.38 -48.93
C THR A 99 -3.17 -0.40 -47.45
N PRO A 100 -4.05 0.52 -46.99
CA PRO A 100 -4.36 0.69 -45.58
C PRO A 100 -5.02 -0.55 -44.96
N LEU A 101 -4.86 -0.70 -43.65
CA LEU A 101 -5.59 -1.68 -42.85
C LEU A 101 -7.09 -1.41 -43.01
N ALA A 102 -7.85 -2.47 -43.28
CA ALA A 102 -9.28 -2.41 -43.51
C ALA A 102 -10.02 -3.17 -42.41
N VAL A 103 -10.58 -2.46 -41.42
CA VAL A 103 -11.33 -3.07 -40.31
C VAL A 103 -12.80 -3.24 -40.69
N GLN A 104 -13.38 -4.36 -40.27
CA GLN A 104 -14.78 -4.69 -40.55
C GLN A 104 -15.72 -4.01 -39.54
N ASP A 105 -16.86 -3.52 -40.03
CA ASP A 105 -17.99 -3.08 -39.20
C ASP A 105 -18.78 -4.30 -38.70
N ASP A 106 -18.18 -5.07 -37.78
CA ASP A 106 -18.78 -6.27 -37.17
C ASP A 106 -19.02 -6.11 -35.66
N GLY A 107 -18.81 -4.91 -35.13
CA GLY A 107 -18.97 -4.57 -33.72
C GLY A 107 -17.91 -5.16 -32.79
N LYS A 108 -16.86 -5.82 -33.30
CA LYS A 108 -15.78 -6.35 -32.47
C LYS A 108 -14.70 -5.28 -32.22
N PRO A 109 -14.26 -5.10 -30.96
CA PRO A 109 -13.17 -4.20 -30.65
C PRO A 109 -11.82 -4.76 -31.15
N VAL A 110 -11.02 -3.89 -31.75
CA VAL A 110 -9.66 -4.17 -32.21
C VAL A 110 -8.66 -3.25 -31.52
N LYS A 111 -7.44 -3.74 -31.31
CA LYS A 111 -6.29 -2.96 -30.87
C LYS A 111 -5.39 -2.69 -32.07
N PHE A 112 -4.98 -1.45 -32.24
CA PHE A 112 -3.92 -1.11 -33.20
C PHE A 112 -2.57 -1.04 -32.51
N VAL A 113 -1.59 -1.71 -33.13
CA VAL A 113 -0.19 -1.63 -32.72
C VAL A 113 0.66 -1.26 -33.92
N ALA A 114 1.71 -0.49 -33.66
CA ALA A 114 2.66 -0.06 -34.66
C ALA A 114 4.10 -0.15 -34.13
N TYR A 115 5.06 -0.28 -35.03
CA TYR A 115 6.48 -0.22 -34.68
C TYR A 115 7.30 0.56 -35.71
N TYR A 116 8.43 1.09 -35.27
CA TYR A 116 9.41 1.78 -36.10
C TYR A 116 10.83 1.28 -35.79
N PRO A 117 11.72 1.16 -36.79
CA PRO A 117 11.47 1.37 -38.22
C PRO A 117 10.81 0.16 -38.88
N TYR A 118 10.01 0.38 -39.94
CA TYR A 118 9.37 -0.70 -40.70
C TYR A 118 10.39 -1.70 -41.25
N ASN A 119 10.15 -2.99 -41.01
CA ASN A 119 10.92 -4.09 -41.57
C ASN A 119 10.00 -5.07 -42.30
N VAL A 120 10.17 -5.17 -43.62
CA VAL A 120 9.37 -6.04 -44.48
C VAL A 120 9.65 -7.52 -44.25
N ASP A 121 10.87 -7.86 -43.81
CA ASP A 121 11.35 -9.23 -43.66
C ASP A 121 11.01 -9.84 -42.28
N MET A 122 10.24 -9.14 -41.44
CA MET A 122 9.84 -9.59 -40.11
C MET A 122 9.07 -10.93 -40.18
N GLN A 123 9.46 -11.88 -39.32
CA GLN A 123 8.85 -13.22 -39.23
C GLN A 123 8.16 -13.40 -37.89
N ASP A 124 7.01 -14.05 -37.86
CA ASP A 124 6.29 -14.44 -36.63
C ASP A 124 6.14 -13.29 -35.61
N PHE A 125 5.86 -12.07 -36.10
CA PHE A 125 5.74 -10.85 -35.29
C PHE A 125 7.01 -10.41 -34.55
N ASN A 126 8.18 -11.00 -34.86
CA ASN A 126 9.43 -10.71 -34.17
C ASN A 126 10.35 -9.81 -35.00
N TYR A 127 10.46 -8.55 -34.57
CA TYR A 127 11.40 -7.59 -35.12
C TYR A 127 12.83 -7.89 -34.62
N PRO A 128 13.81 -8.11 -35.52
CA PRO A 128 15.19 -8.37 -35.12
C PRO A 128 15.87 -7.07 -34.68
N VAL A 129 16.47 -7.10 -33.48
CA VAL A 129 17.20 -5.96 -32.91
C VAL A 129 18.70 -6.28 -32.93
N SER A 130 19.51 -5.34 -33.41
CA SER A 130 20.97 -5.40 -33.36
C SER A 130 21.56 -4.02 -33.07
N ILE A 131 22.45 -3.93 -32.08
CA ILE A 131 22.97 -2.66 -31.56
C ILE A 131 24.51 -2.57 -31.51
N ALA A 132 25.23 -3.49 -32.17
CA ALA A 132 26.68 -3.60 -32.04
C ALA A 132 27.46 -2.41 -32.67
N ASP A 133 27.08 -1.97 -33.87
CA ASP A 133 27.77 -0.89 -34.59
C ASP A 133 26.94 0.39 -34.57
N GLN A 134 27.41 1.39 -33.81
CA GLN A 134 26.77 2.70 -33.66
C GLN A 134 27.73 3.83 -34.07
N SER A 135 28.82 3.50 -34.77
CA SER A 135 29.93 4.42 -35.07
C SER A 135 29.53 5.60 -35.97
N ASN A 136 28.47 5.45 -36.77
CA ASN A 136 27.95 6.48 -37.67
C ASN A 136 26.68 7.18 -37.14
N GLY A 137 26.27 6.90 -35.89
CA GLY A 137 25.08 7.45 -35.25
C GLY A 137 24.19 6.37 -34.63
N SER A 138 23.50 6.73 -33.56
CA SER A 138 22.64 5.84 -32.77
C SER A 138 21.22 5.67 -33.33
N THR A 139 20.80 6.49 -34.31
CA THR A 139 19.47 6.44 -34.93
C THR A 139 19.17 5.13 -35.66
N ALA A 140 20.21 4.43 -36.13
CA ALA A 140 20.06 3.11 -36.75
C ALA A 140 19.58 2.04 -35.76
N CYS A 141 19.65 2.32 -34.45
CA CYS A 141 19.19 1.45 -33.37
C CYS A 141 17.83 1.86 -32.81
N ASP A 142 17.12 2.82 -33.43
CA ASP A 142 15.77 3.19 -33.02
C ASP A 142 14.87 1.95 -33.00
N LEU A 143 14.12 1.78 -31.91
CA LEU A 143 13.02 0.82 -31.84
C LEU A 143 11.86 1.43 -31.06
N LEU A 144 10.82 1.82 -31.77
CA LEU A 144 9.62 2.41 -31.19
C LEU A 144 8.45 1.46 -31.29
N TYR A 145 7.58 1.50 -30.29
CA TYR A 145 6.32 0.77 -30.28
C TYR A 145 5.17 1.70 -29.93
N GLY A 146 4.16 1.74 -30.80
CA GLY A 146 3.00 2.59 -30.71
C GLY A 146 1.72 1.80 -30.47
N THR A 147 0.88 2.26 -29.54
CA THR A 147 -0.46 1.70 -29.32
C THR A 147 -1.51 2.80 -29.25
N ALA A 148 -2.73 2.48 -29.65
CA ALA A 148 -3.88 3.32 -29.32
C ALA A 148 -4.14 3.29 -27.80
N SER A 149 -4.74 4.35 -27.25
CA SER A 149 -5.06 4.44 -25.82
C SER A 149 -6.17 3.49 -25.39
N GLU A 150 -7.14 3.24 -26.27
CA GLU A 150 -8.29 2.37 -26.01
C GLU A 150 -8.53 1.43 -27.20
N PRO A 151 -9.16 0.25 -26.97
CA PRO A 151 -9.66 -0.58 -28.06
C PRO A 151 -10.62 0.20 -28.95
N TYR A 152 -10.50 0.01 -30.25
CA TYR A 152 -11.29 0.69 -31.27
C TYR A 152 -12.38 -0.24 -31.80
N VAL A 153 -13.63 0.22 -31.81
CA VAL A 153 -14.73 -0.45 -32.52
C VAL A 153 -15.00 0.34 -33.78
N TYR A 154 -14.79 -0.28 -34.94
CA TYR A 154 -15.05 0.39 -36.21
C TYR A 154 -16.56 0.58 -36.40
N ASP A 155 -16.97 1.81 -36.67
CA ASP A 155 -18.26 2.12 -37.25
C ASP A 155 -18.08 3.10 -38.43
N LYS A 156 -18.98 3.05 -39.42
CA LYS A 156 -18.86 3.87 -40.64
C LYS A 156 -18.95 5.39 -40.43
N GLU A 157 -19.42 5.87 -39.27
CA GLU A 157 -19.59 7.31 -38.96
C GLU A 157 -18.49 7.86 -38.03
N SER A 158 -17.66 6.97 -37.46
CA SER A 158 -16.54 7.27 -36.58
C SER A 158 -15.30 7.79 -37.33
N ASP A 159 -14.43 8.50 -36.61
CA ASP A 159 -13.16 8.99 -37.14
C ASP A 159 -12.23 7.80 -37.43
N THR A 160 -11.76 7.70 -38.67
CA THR A 160 -10.84 6.64 -39.09
C THR A 160 -9.37 7.00 -38.87
N ASN A 161 -9.10 8.15 -38.25
CA ASN A 161 -7.77 8.57 -37.81
C ASN A 161 -7.51 8.09 -36.37
N ILE A 162 -6.64 7.10 -36.23
CA ILE A 162 -6.29 6.51 -34.94
C ILE A 162 -5.03 7.18 -34.39
N ALA A 163 -5.14 7.76 -33.20
CA ALA A 163 -3.99 8.32 -32.49
C ALA A 163 -3.12 7.20 -31.90
N LEU A 164 -1.83 7.18 -32.21
CA LEU A 164 -0.85 6.25 -31.64
C LEU A 164 0.09 6.96 -30.68
N LYS A 165 0.26 6.38 -29.49
CA LYS A 165 1.28 6.80 -28.52
C LYS A 165 2.50 5.90 -28.63
N PHE A 166 3.61 6.42 -29.13
CA PHE A 166 4.87 5.68 -29.28
C PHE A 166 5.73 5.76 -28.01
N THR A 167 6.43 4.66 -27.72
CA THR A 167 7.45 4.57 -26.66
C THR A 167 8.70 3.88 -27.19
N HIS A 168 9.88 4.29 -26.72
CA HIS A 168 11.13 3.65 -27.11
C HIS A 168 11.32 2.34 -26.33
N ARG A 169 11.79 1.28 -27.01
CA ARG A 169 11.86 -0.07 -26.42
C ARG A 169 13.25 -0.47 -25.94
N LEU A 170 14.26 0.33 -26.24
CA LEU A 170 15.63 0.17 -25.76
C LEU A 170 16.00 1.30 -24.80
N SER A 171 17.19 1.23 -24.20
CA SER A 171 17.72 2.29 -23.31
C SER A 171 18.87 3.01 -24.01
N LYS A 172 19.18 4.23 -23.57
CA LYS A 172 20.37 4.96 -24.03
C LYS A 172 21.23 5.36 -22.84
N VAL A 173 22.54 5.30 -23.05
CA VAL A 173 23.52 5.78 -22.09
C VAL A 173 24.30 6.94 -22.69
N VAL A 174 24.57 7.94 -21.86
CA VAL A 174 25.45 9.07 -22.16
C VAL A 174 26.59 9.04 -21.15
N LEU A 175 27.82 8.93 -21.64
CA LEU A 175 29.01 8.86 -20.81
C LEU A 175 29.77 10.18 -20.92
N LYS A 176 29.96 10.83 -19.77
CA LYS A 176 30.78 12.02 -19.58
C LYS A 176 32.05 11.63 -18.85
N PHE A 177 33.20 12.05 -19.35
CA PHE A 177 34.50 11.79 -18.70
C PHE A 177 34.99 13.09 -18.07
N MET A 178 35.27 13.08 -16.77
CA MET A 178 35.57 14.29 -16.00
C MET A 178 36.69 14.06 -14.98
N ASP A 179 37.40 15.12 -14.61
CA ASP A 179 38.28 15.11 -13.43
C ASP A 179 37.46 15.23 -12.13
N MET A 180 38.12 15.11 -10.97
CA MET A 180 37.46 15.17 -9.66
C MET A 180 36.85 16.55 -9.35
N GLU A 181 37.31 17.61 -10.04
CA GLU A 181 36.79 18.97 -10.01
C GLU A 181 35.64 19.22 -11.01
N LYS A 182 35.18 18.18 -11.71
CA LYS A 182 34.11 18.18 -12.72
C LYS A 182 34.47 18.85 -14.07
N ASN A 183 35.74 19.05 -14.37
CA ASN A 183 36.15 19.54 -15.69
C ASN A 183 36.15 18.37 -16.70
N PRO A 184 35.68 18.58 -17.95
CA PRO A 184 35.69 17.54 -18.98
C PRO A 184 37.09 17.04 -19.35
N LEU A 185 37.24 15.72 -19.51
CA LEU A 185 38.46 15.04 -19.96
C LEU A 185 38.34 14.58 -21.42
N THR A 186 39.47 14.58 -22.12
CA THR A 186 39.55 14.04 -23.49
C THR A 186 39.99 12.58 -23.45
N VAL A 187 39.11 11.68 -23.89
CA VAL A 187 39.37 10.23 -23.96
C VAL A 187 39.26 9.71 -25.40
N SER A 188 39.90 8.57 -25.68
CA SER A 188 39.88 7.89 -26.98
C SER A 188 39.57 6.40 -26.83
N ASP A 189 39.30 5.70 -27.94
CA ASP A 189 38.97 4.25 -27.99
C ASP A 189 37.92 3.81 -26.96
N VAL A 190 36.82 4.56 -26.84
CA VAL A 190 35.74 4.24 -25.89
C VAL A 190 34.92 3.07 -26.43
N LYS A 191 34.71 2.04 -25.60
CA LYS A 191 33.92 0.84 -25.91
C LYS A 191 33.06 0.45 -24.71
N ILE A 192 31.84 -0.01 -24.98
CA ILE A 192 31.02 -0.71 -23.99
C ILE A 192 31.19 -2.21 -24.23
N LEU A 193 31.56 -2.94 -23.19
CA LEU A 193 31.96 -4.35 -23.24
C LEU A 193 30.97 -5.22 -22.46
N GLY A 194 30.86 -6.49 -22.86
CA GLY A 194 30.21 -7.55 -22.09
C GLY A 194 28.68 -7.59 -22.16
N MET A 195 28.03 -6.58 -22.75
CA MET A 195 26.58 -6.54 -22.91
C MET A 195 26.10 -7.39 -24.10
N PRO A 196 24.89 -7.99 -24.04
CA PRO A 196 24.24 -8.55 -25.21
C PRO A 196 23.90 -7.45 -26.23
N VAL A 197 24.09 -7.72 -27.51
CA VAL A 197 23.90 -6.77 -28.61
C VAL A 197 22.79 -7.15 -29.58
N SER A 198 22.10 -8.28 -29.35
CA SER A 198 20.96 -8.72 -30.17
C SER A 198 19.74 -9.09 -29.31
N ALA A 199 18.55 -8.82 -29.85
CA ALA A 199 17.27 -9.18 -29.24
C ALA A 199 16.20 -9.41 -30.32
N ALA A 200 15.06 -9.96 -29.92
CA ALA A 200 13.85 -10.05 -30.72
C ALA A 200 12.73 -9.29 -30.02
N PHE A 201 12.11 -8.32 -30.72
CA PHE A 201 10.97 -7.58 -30.22
C PHE A 201 9.68 -8.11 -30.84
N ASN A 202 8.82 -8.68 -30.01
CA ASN A 202 7.55 -9.24 -30.45
C ASN A 202 6.48 -8.13 -30.48
N VAL A 203 6.07 -7.71 -31.67
CA VAL A 203 5.14 -6.56 -31.85
C VAL A 203 3.71 -6.88 -31.40
N GLN A 204 3.34 -8.16 -31.36
CA GLN A 204 2.02 -8.60 -30.92
C GLN A 204 1.86 -8.43 -29.40
N THR A 205 2.87 -8.85 -28.64
CA THR A 205 2.87 -8.82 -27.16
C THR A 205 3.54 -7.59 -26.56
N GLY A 206 4.37 -6.88 -27.34
CA GLY A 206 5.23 -5.79 -26.86
C GLY A 206 6.45 -6.28 -26.06
N ALA A 207 6.75 -7.58 -26.05
CA ALA A 207 7.86 -8.15 -25.30
C ALA A 207 9.19 -8.05 -26.05
N LEU A 208 10.27 -7.68 -25.35
CA LEU A 208 11.64 -7.71 -25.87
C LEU A 208 12.39 -8.89 -25.24
N THR A 209 12.91 -9.79 -26.05
CA THR A 209 13.67 -10.98 -25.59
C THR A 209 15.12 -10.87 -26.04
N THR A 210 16.06 -10.87 -25.11
CA THR A 210 17.50 -10.75 -25.39
C THR A 210 18.11 -12.10 -25.77
N ASP A 211 19.10 -12.09 -26.68
CA ASP A 211 19.98 -13.25 -26.89
C ASP A 211 21.26 -13.04 -26.08
N ASP A 212 21.30 -13.60 -24.87
CA ASP A 212 22.41 -13.41 -23.94
C ASP A 212 23.74 -14.01 -24.43
N ASN A 213 23.72 -14.85 -25.49
CA ASN A 213 24.93 -15.35 -26.12
C ASN A 213 25.52 -14.37 -27.14
N SER A 214 24.76 -13.36 -27.55
CA SER A 214 25.15 -12.36 -28.54
C SER A 214 25.96 -11.21 -27.93
N VAL A 215 27.12 -11.49 -27.34
CA VAL A 215 27.96 -10.47 -26.70
C VAL A 215 28.99 -9.92 -27.70
N ALA A 216 29.03 -8.60 -27.87
CA ALA A 216 30.03 -7.91 -28.69
C ALA A 216 30.32 -6.50 -28.13
N ASP A 217 31.46 -5.92 -28.54
CA ASP A 217 31.82 -4.55 -28.16
C ASP A 217 30.92 -3.55 -28.90
N ILE A 218 30.30 -2.64 -28.14
CA ILE A 218 29.57 -1.50 -28.71
C ILE A 218 30.54 -0.32 -28.76
N THR A 219 30.69 0.29 -29.94
CA THR A 219 31.43 1.54 -30.10
C THR A 219 30.46 2.72 -30.00
N PRO A 220 30.50 3.53 -28.92
CA PRO A 220 29.56 4.64 -28.76
C PRO A 220 29.77 5.73 -29.80
N TYR A 221 28.67 6.39 -30.18
CA TYR A 221 28.69 7.60 -30.98
C TYR A 221 29.36 8.74 -30.22
N VAL A 222 30.16 9.55 -30.94
CA VAL A 222 30.83 10.73 -30.38
C VAL A 222 29.99 11.96 -30.70
N ASN A 223 29.37 12.56 -29.69
CA ASN A 223 28.64 13.80 -29.89
C ASN A 223 29.63 14.95 -30.11
N SER A 224 29.61 15.53 -31.32
CA SER A 224 30.56 16.57 -31.73
C SER A 224 30.39 17.91 -31.03
N ALA A 225 29.24 18.16 -30.38
CA ALA A 225 28.95 19.43 -29.70
C ALA A 225 29.55 19.49 -28.30
N ASN A 226 29.45 18.40 -27.54
CA ASN A 226 29.86 18.33 -26.12
C ASN A 226 30.94 17.28 -25.83
N ASN A 227 31.37 16.51 -26.85
CA ASN A 227 32.34 15.41 -26.75
C ASN A 227 31.88 14.26 -25.83
N TYR A 228 30.58 14.11 -25.56
CA TYR A 228 30.06 12.97 -24.83
C TYR A 228 30.03 11.71 -25.69
N ARG A 229 29.90 10.54 -25.05
CA ARG A 229 29.76 9.26 -25.73
C ARG A 229 28.34 8.74 -25.53
N GLU A 230 27.64 8.49 -26.62
CA GLU A 230 26.24 8.08 -26.59
C GLU A 230 26.10 6.68 -27.20
N ALA A 231 25.36 5.80 -26.54
CA ALA A 231 25.08 4.46 -27.07
C ALA A 231 23.67 4.00 -26.71
N ILE A 232 23.01 3.34 -27.64
CA ILE A 232 21.82 2.54 -27.38
C ILE A 232 22.26 1.19 -26.82
N ILE A 233 21.60 0.75 -25.76
CA ILE A 233 21.85 -0.53 -25.09
C ILE A 233 20.52 -1.27 -24.88
N LEU A 234 20.59 -2.58 -24.69
CA LEU A 234 19.41 -3.37 -24.33
C LEU A 234 19.00 -3.08 -22.87
N PRO A 235 17.70 -3.07 -22.55
CA PRO A 235 17.18 -2.82 -21.20
C PRO A 235 17.35 -4.07 -20.32
N VAL A 236 18.59 -4.35 -19.91
CA VAL A 236 18.99 -5.55 -19.15
C VAL A 236 19.36 -5.23 -17.71
N ALA A 237 19.31 -6.25 -16.85
CA ALA A 237 19.83 -6.17 -15.47
C ALA A 237 21.32 -5.85 -15.47
N LEU A 238 21.78 -4.97 -14.56
CA LEU A 238 23.20 -4.63 -14.47
C LEU A 238 24.03 -5.85 -14.05
N SER A 239 25.28 -5.89 -14.53
CA SER A 239 26.22 -6.97 -14.27
C SER A 239 27.63 -6.42 -14.16
N ASP A 240 28.45 -7.04 -13.30
CA ASP A 240 29.90 -6.74 -13.19
C ASP A 240 30.67 -7.03 -14.49
N ALA A 241 30.04 -7.76 -15.43
CA ALA A 241 30.57 -7.99 -16.76
C ALA A 241 30.45 -6.78 -17.69
N TYR A 242 29.54 -5.83 -17.39
CA TYR A 242 29.24 -4.71 -18.26
C TYR A 242 30.16 -3.54 -17.94
N LYS A 243 31.02 -3.19 -18.90
CA LYS A 243 32.11 -2.24 -18.66
C LYS A 243 32.18 -1.16 -19.73
N VAL A 244 32.71 0.00 -19.35
CA VAL A 244 33.21 1.03 -20.25
C VAL A 244 34.73 0.96 -20.26
N SER A 245 35.31 0.62 -21.41
CA SER A 245 36.76 0.69 -21.65
C SER A 245 37.09 1.97 -22.41
N PHE A 246 38.18 2.64 -22.06
CA PHE A 246 38.62 3.87 -22.72
C PHE A 246 40.11 4.12 -22.52
N VAL A 247 40.70 4.96 -23.36
CA VAL A 247 42.11 5.38 -23.29
C VAL A 247 42.22 6.84 -22.87
N LEU A 248 42.93 7.06 -21.76
CA LEU A 248 43.31 8.37 -21.23
C LEU A 248 44.82 8.38 -20.97
N ASP A 249 45.53 9.43 -21.42
CA ASP A 249 46.99 9.57 -21.28
C ASP A 249 47.80 8.35 -21.79
N GLY A 250 47.30 7.71 -22.84
CA GLY A 250 47.93 6.52 -23.45
C GLY A 250 47.78 5.23 -22.64
N ARG A 251 46.98 5.22 -21.56
CA ARG A 251 46.66 4.03 -20.77
C ARG A 251 45.19 3.64 -20.96
N THR A 252 44.94 2.36 -21.14
CA THR A 252 43.58 1.79 -21.11
C THR A 252 43.09 1.71 -19.67
N ARG A 253 41.86 2.17 -19.45
CA ARG A 253 41.13 2.13 -18.18
C ARG A 253 39.79 1.43 -18.41
N GLU A 254 39.23 0.84 -17.35
CA GLU A 254 37.91 0.22 -17.36
C GLU A 254 37.09 0.75 -16.18
N TRP A 255 35.81 0.98 -16.40
CA TRP A 255 34.82 1.24 -15.37
C TRP A 255 33.66 0.24 -15.53
N VAL A 256 33.10 -0.26 -14.43
CA VAL A 256 32.00 -1.24 -14.44
C VAL A 256 30.68 -0.50 -14.24
N PHE A 257 29.66 -0.77 -15.05
CA PHE A 257 28.35 -0.09 -14.91
C PHE A 257 27.70 -0.31 -13.54
N ALA A 258 27.97 -1.44 -12.88
CA ALA A 258 27.50 -1.74 -11.54
C ALA A 258 28.26 -0.98 -10.43
N ASP A 259 29.45 -0.44 -10.72
CA ASP A 259 30.27 0.35 -9.79
C ASP A 259 29.81 1.82 -9.76
N LEU A 260 28.59 2.02 -9.25
CA LEU A 260 27.94 3.32 -9.11
C LEU A 260 27.87 3.78 -7.66
N ASP A 261 27.81 5.10 -7.47
CA ASP A 261 27.40 5.71 -6.20
C ASP A 261 25.88 5.69 -5.99
N ILE A 262 25.15 4.85 -6.72
CA ILE A 262 23.72 4.60 -6.54
C ILE A 262 23.46 3.13 -6.87
N SER A 263 22.43 2.53 -6.25
CA SER A 263 21.89 1.26 -6.73
C SER A 263 21.03 1.45 -7.98
N LEU A 264 21.44 0.84 -9.09
CA LEU A 264 20.67 0.74 -10.34
C LEU A 264 20.56 -0.75 -10.71
N PRO A 265 19.42 -1.42 -10.49
CA PRO A 265 19.32 -2.87 -10.67
C PRO A 265 19.27 -3.29 -12.16
N LYS A 266 18.71 -2.45 -13.03
CA LYS A 266 18.59 -2.69 -14.47
C LYS A 266 18.48 -1.39 -15.25
N PHE A 267 18.77 -1.47 -16.55
CA PHE A 267 18.36 -0.47 -17.52
C PHE A 267 16.89 -0.69 -17.90
N ASN A 268 16.12 0.39 -17.95
CA ASN A 268 14.71 0.37 -18.31
C ASN A 268 14.50 0.80 -19.76
N ALA A 269 13.59 0.13 -20.45
CA ALA A 269 13.18 0.52 -21.80
C ALA A 269 12.62 1.94 -21.79
N GLY A 270 13.02 2.75 -22.77
CA GLY A 270 12.63 4.15 -22.88
C GLY A 270 13.56 5.13 -22.17
N SER A 271 14.42 4.66 -21.26
CA SER A 271 15.18 5.56 -20.37
C SER A 271 16.55 5.98 -20.92
N GLN A 272 16.94 7.24 -20.64
CA GLN A 272 18.31 7.74 -20.68
C GLN A 272 19.00 7.54 -19.34
N TYR A 273 20.27 7.17 -19.39
CA TYR A 273 21.15 7.20 -18.23
C TYR A 273 22.39 8.02 -18.55
N THR A 274 22.58 9.12 -17.83
CA THR A 274 23.78 9.96 -17.96
C THR A 274 24.76 9.63 -16.85
N PHE A 275 25.88 9.00 -17.23
CA PHE A 275 26.95 8.63 -16.31
C PHE A 275 28.11 9.63 -16.39
N GLY A 276 28.45 10.22 -15.25
CA GLY A 276 29.70 10.92 -15.04
C GLY A 276 30.77 9.94 -14.56
N ILE A 277 31.80 9.71 -15.38
CA ILE A 277 32.97 8.90 -15.07
C ILE A 277 34.08 9.85 -14.60
N TYR A 278 34.22 9.94 -13.28
CA TYR A 278 35.18 10.82 -12.60
C TYR A 278 36.50 10.09 -12.43
N ILE A 279 37.59 10.72 -12.86
CA ILE A 279 38.92 10.09 -12.91
C ILE A 279 39.91 10.97 -12.15
N ASP A 280 40.54 10.40 -11.13
CA ASP A 280 41.74 10.98 -10.53
C ASP A 280 42.97 10.49 -11.31
N PRO A 281 43.67 11.35 -12.07
CA PRO A 281 44.83 10.95 -12.86
C PRO A 281 46.07 10.64 -12.00
N THR A 282 46.06 11.01 -10.71
CA THR A 282 47.16 10.79 -9.77
C THR A 282 46.99 9.51 -8.95
N GLU A 283 45.75 9.15 -8.63
CA GLU A 283 45.43 7.97 -7.82
C GLU A 283 44.80 6.82 -8.62
N ASP A 284 44.55 7.02 -9.92
CA ASP A 284 43.84 6.09 -10.80
C ASP A 284 42.46 5.66 -10.26
N ILE A 285 41.88 6.45 -9.35
CA ILE A 285 40.54 6.26 -8.82
C ILE A 285 39.54 6.62 -9.92
N ILE A 286 38.62 5.69 -10.21
CA ILE A 286 37.54 5.87 -11.17
C ILE A 286 36.22 5.71 -10.41
N ILE A 287 35.41 6.76 -10.40
CA ILE A 287 34.08 6.75 -9.77
C ILE A 287 33.03 6.99 -10.84
N GLY A 288 32.11 6.04 -11.00
CA GLY A 288 30.90 6.23 -11.79
C GLY A 288 29.83 6.90 -10.95
N ARG A 289 29.30 8.02 -11.43
CA ARG A 289 28.10 8.64 -10.86
C ARG A 289 26.98 8.64 -11.88
N LEU A 290 25.80 8.19 -11.48
CA LEU A 290 24.60 8.39 -12.27
C LEU A 290 24.12 9.81 -12.03
N GLU A 291 24.43 10.71 -12.97
CA GLU A 291 24.15 12.14 -12.82
C GLU A 291 22.70 12.47 -13.12
N ASP A 292 22.10 11.73 -14.05
CA ASP A 292 20.73 11.94 -14.48
C ASP A 292 20.12 10.63 -15.00
N VAL A 293 18.83 10.45 -14.70
CA VAL A 293 18.01 9.39 -15.25
C VAL A 293 16.76 10.04 -15.83
N ASP A 294 16.73 10.15 -17.14
CA ASP A 294 15.49 10.49 -17.84
C ASP A 294 14.74 9.17 -18.08
N ALA A 295 13.92 8.77 -17.11
CA ALA A 295 13.13 7.55 -17.19
C ALA A 295 11.85 7.76 -18.00
N GLY A 296 11.98 7.97 -19.30
CA GLY A 296 10.83 8.23 -20.17
C GLY A 296 10.29 6.98 -20.86
N ASN A 297 9.12 6.47 -20.46
CA ASN A 297 8.17 5.96 -21.47
C ASN A 297 7.19 7.08 -21.89
N SER A 298 7.79 8.21 -22.27
CA SER A 298 7.26 9.44 -22.87
C SER A 298 7.05 10.63 -21.91
N SER A 299 7.96 11.65 -21.96
CA SER A 299 7.69 13.10 -22.12
C SER A 299 8.87 14.05 -21.79
N ALA A 300 9.78 14.26 -22.77
CA ALA A 300 10.70 15.41 -22.97
C ALA A 300 11.93 15.63 -22.03
N PRO A 301 13.02 16.28 -22.49
CA PRO A 301 13.84 16.08 -23.69
C PRO A 301 15.21 15.42 -23.37
N TRP A 302 15.83 14.80 -24.36
CA TRP A 302 17.27 14.51 -24.37
C TRP A 302 18.05 15.84 -24.52
N GLU A 303 18.12 16.67 -23.47
CA GLU A 303 18.88 17.93 -23.53
C GLU A 303 20.38 17.65 -23.75
N ASP A 304 21.03 18.56 -24.48
CA ASP A 304 22.43 18.50 -24.90
C ASP A 304 23.44 18.65 -23.75
N GLY A 305 23.10 18.30 -22.52
CA GLY A 305 24.04 18.25 -21.40
C GLY A 305 24.74 19.59 -21.08
N SER A 306 24.11 20.72 -21.40
CA SER A 306 24.57 22.04 -20.99
C SER A 306 23.93 22.48 -19.66
N ASN A 307 24.33 21.87 -18.53
CA ASN A 307 23.96 22.42 -17.21
C ASN A 307 24.99 23.46 -16.74
N GLU A 308 24.76 24.73 -17.04
CA GLU A 308 25.13 25.80 -16.10
C GLU A 308 23.87 26.33 -15.42
N ASN A 309 23.59 25.85 -14.21
CA ASN A 309 22.65 26.40 -13.22
C ASN A 309 21.24 26.79 -13.73
N GLY A 310 20.24 25.94 -13.46
CA GLY A 310 18.86 26.41 -13.23
C GLY A 310 17.76 25.69 -14.00
N THR A 311 16.82 25.13 -13.23
CA THR A 311 15.37 24.96 -13.49
C THR A 311 14.89 25.01 -14.94
N ALA A 312 14.48 23.86 -15.49
CA ALA A 312 13.75 23.76 -16.75
C ALA A 312 12.24 23.64 -16.48
N ASP A 313 11.53 24.77 -16.53
CA ASP A 313 10.08 24.82 -16.76
C ASP A 313 9.81 24.57 -18.24
N GLY A 314 8.91 23.63 -18.56
CA GLY A 314 8.59 23.31 -19.96
C GLY A 314 7.47 22.30 -20.21
N ASN A 315 6.86 21.75 -19.18
CA ASN A 315 5.47 21.31 -19.07
C ASN A 315 5.24 21.36 -17.54
N GLN A 316 4.14 21.91 -17.02
CA GLN A 316 3.83 21.71 -15.60
C GLN A 316 2.92 20.48 -15.52
N PRO A 317 3.46 19.24 -15.44
CA PRO A 317 2.70 18.16 -14.84
C PRO A 317 2.34 18.62 -13.43
N ALA A 318 1.17 18.23 -12.94
CA ALA A 318 0.72 18.55 -11.59
C ALA A 318 1.90 18.51 -10.60
N GLU A 319 2.22 19.64 -9.95
CA GLU A 319 3.25 19.66 -8.90
C GLU A 319 2.82 18.62 -7.87
N TYR A 320 3.60 17.56 -7.69
CA TYR A 320 3.38 16.64 -6.59
C TYR A 320 4.30 17.00 -5.43
N HIS A 321 3.80 16.84 -4.22
CA HIS A 321 4.53 17.15 -3.00
C HIS A 321 5.00 15.87 -2.32
N LEU A 322 6.27 15.86 -1.93
CA LEU A 322 6.90 14.73 -1.25
C LEU A 322 6.87 14.94 0.27
N PHE A 323 6.57 13.88 1.01
CA PHE A 323 6.73 13.83 2.45
C PHE A 323 7.46 12.54 2.86
N PRO A 324 8.60 12.62 3.58
CA PRO A 324 9.36 13.83 3.89
C PRO A 324 9.71 14.62 2.62
N ALA A 325 9.81 15.94 2.72
CA ALA A 325 10.21 16.77 1.58
C ALA A 325 11.60 16.35 1.08
N ASP A 326 11.88 16.55 -0.23
CA ASP A 326 13.23 16.29 -0.75
C ASP A 326 14.27 17.08 0.07
N LYS A 327 15.35 16.39 0.44
CA LYS A 327 16.46 16.84 1.29
C LYS A 327 16.05 17.25 2.70
N ALA A 328 14.88 16.82 3.19
CA ALA A 328 14.51 16.99 4.60
C ALA A 328 15.60 16.37 5.51
N THR A 329 15.95 17.04 6.61
CA THR A 329 17.02 16.59 7.52
C THR A 329 16.52 16.06 8.87
N ASP A 330 15.20 16.05 9.03
CA ASP A 330 14.49 15.82 10.28
C ASP A 330 13.29 14.87 10.07
N ALA A 331 13.40 13.93 9.14
CA ALA A 331 12.39 12.88 8.98
C ALA A 331 12.37 11.95 10.20
N PHE A 332 11.21 11.39 10.53
CA PHE A 332 11.14 10.35 11.56
C PHE A 332 11.68 9.02 11.02
N ALA A 333 12.33 8.23 11.88
CA ALA A 333 12.81 6.89 11.50
C ALA A 333 11.66 5.89 11.26
N ASP A 334 10.45 6.19 11.75
CA ASP A 334 9.23 5.42 11.55
C ASP A 334 8.22 6.17 10.66
N THR A 335 8.69 7.10 9.83
CA THR A 335 7.83 7.88 8.94
C THR A 335 7.16 7.02 7.87
N GLU A 336 5.98 7.44 7.43
CA GLU A 336 5.47 7.06 6.11
C GLU A 336 6.13 7.94 5.04
N LEU A 337 6.16 7.43 3.81
CA LEU A 337 6.50 8.23 2.63
C LEU A 337 5.21 8.56 1.89
N LYS A 338 5.05 9.78 1.40
CA LYS A 338 3.83 10.23 0.72
C LYS A 338 4.17 11.07 -0.49
N ILE A 339 3.39 10.88 -1.55
CA ILE A 339 3.36 11.70 -2.76
C ILE A 339 1.94 12.24 -2.89
N SER A 340 1.78 13.55 -2.75
CA SER A 340 0.50 14.24 -2.88
C SER A 340 0.40 14.85 -4.27
N PHE A 341 -0.53 14.37 -5.10
CA PHE A 341 -0.71 14.87 -6.46
C PHE A 341 -1.70 16.04 -6.52
N ASP A 342 -1.33 17.10 -7.23
CA ASP A 342 -2.30 18.14 -7.59
C ASP A 342 -3.32 17.60 -8.61
N GLY A 343 -4.62 17.80 -8.36
CA GLY A 343 -5.67 17.40 -9.30
C GLY A 343 -6.22 15.99 -9.09
N VAL A 344 -5.98 15.08 -10.03
CA VAL A 344 -6.62 13.74 -10.07
C VAL A 344 -5.94 12.79 -9.08
N ALA A 345 -6.75 12.05 -8.33
CA ALA A 345 -6.27 11.04 -7.40
C ALA A 345 -5.47 9.94 -8.14
N PRO A 346 -4.30 9.53 -7.62
CA PRO A 346 -3.52 8.43 -8.21
C PRO A 346 -4.23 7.09 -7.97
N GLU A 347 -3.83 6.04 -8.71
CA GLU A 347 -4.20 4.66 -8.38
C GLU A 347 -2.96 3.80 -8.12
N LEU A 348 -3.18 2.65 -7.46
CA LEU A 348 -2.12 1.69 -7.20
C LEU A 348 -1.69 1.00 -8.51
N GLY A 349 -0.39 0.98 -8.77
CA GLY A 349 0.20 0.18 -9.85
C GLY A 349 -0.03 -1.32 -9.69
N THR A 350 0.02 -2.04 -10.81
CA THR A 350 -0.02 -3.52 -10.86
C THR A 350 1.35 -4.16 -11.10
N SER A 351 2.39 -3.34 -11.27
CA SER A 351 3.78 -3.75 -11.48
C SER A 351 4.71 -2.63 -11.04
N GLY A 352 6.02 -2.86 -11.12
CA GLY A 352 7.03 -1.89 -10.68
C GLY A 352 7.36 -2.02 -9.19
N TYR A 353 8.38 -1.29 -8.77
CA TYR A 353 8.94 -1.38 -7.44
C TYR A 353 9.09 -0.01 -6.80
N ILE A 354 9.01 -0.02 -5.47
CA ILE A 354 9.34 1.11 -4.59
C ILE A 354 10.49 0.63 -3.72
N ARG A 355 11.60 1.37 -3.69
CA ARG A 355 12.82 0.97 -2.98
C ARG A 355 13.39 2.12 -2.19
N ILE A 356 13.94 1.80 -1.03
CA ILE A 356 14.64 2.75 -0.18
C ILE A 356 16.07 2.30 -0.01
N TYR A 357 17.00 3.22 -0.21
CA TYR A 357 18.43 2.96 -0.16
C TYR A 357 19.10 3.85 0.86
N ARG A 358 20.01 3.28 1.64
CA ARG A 358 20.89 4.05 2.52
C ARG A 358 21.94 4.79 1.71
N MET A 359 22.12 6.08 1.97
CA MET A 359 22.99 6.96 1.19
C MET A 359 24.48 6.64 1.37
N SER A 360 24.91 6.15 2.54
CA SER A 360 26.33 5.93 2.86
C SER A 360 26.98 4.78 2.09
N ASP A 361 26.20 3.76 1.74
CA ASP A 361 26.69 2.51 1.11
C ASP A 361 25.77 1.98 -0.01
N HIS A 362 24.74 2.74 -0.38
CA HIS A 362 23.76 2.41 -1.43
C HIS A 362 23.07 1.07 -1.23
N LYS A 363 23.05 0.57 0.00
CA LYS A 363 22.39 -0.68 0.36
C LYS A 363 20.88 -0.47 0.35
N MET A 364 20.16 -1.33 -0.37
CA MET A 364 18.70 -1.40 -0.29
C MET A 364 18.30 -1.82 1.12
N VAL A 365 17.57 -0.96 1.81
CA VAL A 365 17.07 -1.23 3.17
C VAL A 365 15.63 -1.70 3.14
N ASP A 366 14.85 -1.30 2.13
CA ASP A 366 13.47 -1.74 1.95
C ASP A 366 13.07 -1.84 0.47
N GLU A 367 12.11 -2.71 0.18
CA GLU A 367 11.51 -2.90 -1.14
C GLU A 367 10.03 -3.26 -1.02
N ILE A 368 9.20 -2.63 -1.86
CA ILE A 368 7.80 -2.98 -2.09
C ILE A 368 7.63 -3.30 -3.57
N ASN A 369 7.19 -4.51 -3.86
CA ASN A 369 6.91 -4.97 -5.22
C ASN A 369 5.42 -4.80 -5.51
N MET A 370 5.09 -3.88 -6.42
CA MET A 370 3.70 -3.61 -6.81
C MET A 370 3.12 -4.68 -7.74
N GLY A 371 3.88 -5.71 -8.12
CA GLY A 371 3.36 -6.95 -8.71
C GLY A 371 2.91 -7.99 -7.67
N GLU A 372 3.33 -7.84 -6.41
CA GLU A 372 2.87 -8.68 -5.31
C GLU A 372 1.58 -8.14 -4.69
N ARG A 373 0.89 -8.97 -3.91
CA ARG A 373 -0.32 -8.59 -3.17
C ARG A 373 -0.33 -9.32 -1.83
N ARG A 374 -1.20 -8.86 -0.93
CA ARG A 374 -1.52 -9.57 0.32
C ARG A 374 -1.93 -11.01 -0.01
N ASP A 375 -1.24 -11.99 0.56
CA ASP A 375 -1.58 -13.41 0.44
C ASP A 375 -2.26 -13.87 1.75
N PRO A 376 -3.57 -14.10 1.74
CA PRO A 376 -4.34 -14.45 2.93
C PRO A 376 -3.76 -15.62 3.72
N PHE A 377 -3.57 -15.47 5.03
CA PHE A 377 -3.27 -16.60 5.91
C PHE A 377 -4.44 -17.60 5.94
N ALA A 378 -4.14 -18.89 6.18
CA ALA A 378 -5.16 -19.93 6.23
C ALA A 378 -6.22 -19.65 7.31
N THR A 379 -7.47 -19.50 6.88
CA THR A 379 -8.63 -19.25 7.77
C THR A 379 -9.42 -20.52 8.08
N ASN A 380 -9.26 -21.55 7.25
CA ASN A 380 -9.81 -22.88 7.43
C ASN A 380 -8.66 -23.90 7.60
N LYS A 381 -8.90 -24.93 8.43
CA LYS A 381 -7.99 -26.06 8.65
C LYS A 381 -7.68 -26.85 7.38
N ASP A 382 -8.52 -26.75 6.36
CA ASP A 382 -8.32 -27.44 5.08
C ASP A 382 -7.35 -26.70 4.14
N ASP A 383 -7.07 -25.40 4.36
CA ASP A 383 -6.04 -24.68 3.60
C ASP A 383 -4.67 -25.01 4.18
N THR A 384 -4.03 -26.00 3.57
CA THR A 384 -2.70 -26.52 3.95
C THR A 384 -1.55 -25.88 3.18
N ARG A 385 -1.83 -24.88 2.32
CA ARG A 385 -0.79 -24.25 1.50
C ARG A 385 0.19 -23.49 2.40
N GLN A 386 1.48 -23.73 2.21
CA GLN A 386 2.53 -22.95 2.85
C GLN A 386 2.49 -21.52 2.31
N ARG A 387 2.57 -20.53 3.21
CA ARG A 387 2.72 -19.12 2.87
C ARG A 387 4.18 -18.71 3.00
N TYR A 388 4.56 -17.70 2.23
CA TYR A 388 5.90 -17.15 2.22
C TYR A 388 5.82 -15.64 2.41
N LEU A 389 6.76 -15.09 3.17
CA LEU A 389 6.91 -13.66 3.35
C LEU A 389 7.06 -12.98 1.98
N ASN A 390 6.23 -11.98 1.72
CA ASN A 390 6.29 -11.12 0.55
C ASN A 390 6.32 -9.65 0.99
N THR A 391 6.47 -8.71 0.06
CA THR A 391 6.62 -7.28 0.37
C THR A 391 5.32 -6.58 0.76
N TRP A 392 4.20 -7.31 0.80
CA TRP A 392 2.90 -6.88 1.33
C TRP A 392 2.61 -7.50 2.71
N MET A 393 3.62 -8.10 3.32
CA MET A 393 3.61 -8.59 4.69
C MET A 393 4.67 -7.86 5.51
N ASP A 394 4.34 -7.55 6.76
CA ASP A 394 5.24 -6.90 7.69
C ASP A 394 5.44 -7.74 8.95
N ALA A 395 6.64 -7.66 9.54
CA ALA A 395 6.99 -8.31 10.79
C ALA A 395 6.94 -7.27 11.92
N VAL A 396 5.75 -7.10 12.49
CA VAL A 396 5.45 -6.06 13.47
C VAL A 396 5.94 -6.44 14.87
N GLY A 397 6.72 -5.54 15.49
CA GLY A 397 7.21 -5.66 16.86
C GLY A 397 8.71 -5.94 16.96
N ALA A 398 9.38 -5.22 17.85
CA ALA A 398 10.76 -5.51 18.24
C ALA A 398 10.82 -6.60 19.31
N THR A 399 11.86 -7.44 19.24
CA THR A 399 12.16 -8.39 20.33
C THR A 399 12.73 -7.63 21.52
N PRO A 400 12.05 -7.61 22.68
CA PRO A 400 12.57 -6.89 23.84
C PRO A 400 13.88 -7.50 24.32
N THR A 401 14.82 -6.66 24.79
CA THR A 401 16.14 -7.13 25.23
C THR A 401 15.99 -8.17 26.35
N GLY A 402 16.49 -9.40 26.11
CA GLY A 402 16.38 -10.51 27.07
C GLY A 402 15.08 -11.32 27.00
N SER A 403 14.21 -11.07 26.01
CA SER A 403 13.05 -11.92 25.69
C SER A 403 13.33 -12.86 24.51
N SER A 404 12.45 -13.84 24.31
CA SER A 404 12.46 -14.70 23.11
C SER A 404 11.99 -13.90 21.90
N ALA A 405 12.69 -14.04 20.76
CA ALA A 405 12.29 -13.39 19.52
C ALA A 405 10.84 -13.72 19.17
N ASN A 406 10.02 -12.66 19.03
CA ASN A 406 8.62 -12.81 18.72
C ASN A 406 8.08 -11.54 18.07
N CYS A 407 7.59 -11.66 16.83
CA CYS A 407 6.91 -10.60 16.12
C CYS A 407 5.59 -11.11 15.56
N ARG A 408 4.76 -10.18 15.08
CA ARG A 408 3.51 -10.49 14.40
C ARG A 408 3.72 -10.32 12.90
N VAL A 409 3.85 -11.43 12.18
CA VAL A 409 3.89 -11.39 10.73
C VAL A 409 2.46 -11.23 10.22
N VAL A 410 2.18 -10.15 9.50
CA VAL A 410 0.83 -9.82 9.04
C VAL A 410 0.85 -9.27 7.62
N ASN A 411 -0.18 -9.57 6.85
CA ASN A 411 -0.51 -8.80 5.66
C ASN A 411 -0.86 -7.38 6.08
N TYR A 412 -0.35 -6.39 5.37
CA TYR A 412 -0.62 -4.97 5.61
C TYR A 412 -0.74 -4.21 4.27
N TYR A 413 -1.05 -2.91 4.34
CA TYR A 413 -1.14 -2.03 3.19
C TYR A 413 0.20 -1.32 3.02
N ALA A 414 1.13 -1.96 2.31
CA ALA A 414 2.45 -1.40 2.00
C ALA A 414 2.37 -0.11 1.18
N ALA A 415 1.37 -0.03 0.29
CA ALA A 415 0.95 1.18 -0.39
C ALA A 415 -0.57 1.34 -0.33
N ARG A 416 -1.04 2.58 -0.23
CA ARG A 416 -2.48 2.93 -0.25
C ARG A 416 -2.69 4.31 -0.87
N VAL A 417 -3.92 4.56 -1.33
CA VAL A 417 -4.35 5.87 -1.82
C VAL A 417 -5.39 6.44 -0.86
N GLU A 418 -5.17 7.67 -0.42
CA GLU A 418 -6.10 8.43 0.42
C GLU A 418 -6.34 9.80 -0.21
N GLY A 419 -7.47 9.96 -0.90
CA GLY A 419 -7.72 11.16 -1.69
C GLY A 419 -6.67 11.29 -2.79
N ASN A 420 -5.87 12.36 -2.76
CA ASN A 420 -4.80 12.62 -3.72
C ASN A 420 -3.42 12.13 -3.26
N ASP A 421 -3.34 11.50 -2.07
CA ASP A 421 -2.10 11.04 -1.51
C ASP A 421 -1.86 9.57 -1.87
N PHE A 422 -0.73 9.30 -2.53
CA PHE A 422 -0.15 7.97 -2.59
C PHE A 422 0.76 7.79 -1.38
N ILE A 423 0.38 6.90 -0.46
CA ILE A 423 1.08 6.69 0.80
C ILE A 423 1.76 5.33 0.77
N ILE A 424 3.05 5.35 1.09
CA ILE A 424 3.92 4.18 1.20
C ILE A 424 4.26 4.04 2.68
N LYS A 425 4.03 2.85 3.21
CA LYS A 425 4.43 2.49 4.56
C LYS A 425 5.62 1.54 4.45
N PRO A 426 6.85 2.01 4.72
CA PRO A 426 7.99 1.11 4.81
C PRO A 426 7.72 0.00 5.84
N HIS A 427 8.34 -1.16 5.65
CA HIS A 427 8.29 -2.21 6.66
C HIS A 427 8.87 -1.68 7.99
N GLN A 428 8.46 -2.26 9.11
CA GLN A 428 8.90 -1.77 10.43
C GLN A 428 10.42 -1.87 10.59
N GLN A 429 11.02 -0.86 11.22
CA GLN A 429 12.44 -0.79 11.58
C GLN A 429 13.42 -0.82 10.38
N ARG A 430 12.99 -0.42 9.18
CA ARG A 430 13.87 -0.33 8.00
C ARG A 430 14.74 0.92 7.94
N LEU A 431 14.31 2.02 8.57
CA LEU A 431 15.09 3.25 8.64
C LEU A 431 15.76 3.36 10.01
N GLU A 432 17.07 3.55 10.00
CA GLU A 432 17.91 3.80 11.16
C GLU A 432 17.84 5.29 11.51
N PHE A 433 18.09 5.65 12.78
CA PHE A 433 18.21 7.04 13.21
C PHE A 433 19.51 7.69 12.71
N ASP A 434 19.49 9.01 12.51
CA ASP A 434 20.63 9.83 12.04
C ASP A 434 21.22 9.37 10.70
N THR A 435 20.40 8.80 9.83
CA THR A 435 20.84 8.16 8.58
C THR A 435 20.19 8.81 7.35
N GLU A 436 20.99 9.02 6.31
CA GLU A 436 20.55 9.56 5.03
C GLU A 436 20.05 8.44 4.11
N TYR A 437 18.95 8.70 3.41
CA TYR A 437 18.28 7.78 2.50
C TYR A 437 17.91 8.48 1.20
N TYR A 438 17.74 7.68 0.15
CA TYR A 438 17.04 8.09 -1.07
C TYR A 438 16.03 7.04 -1.51
N VAL A 439 14.98 7.49 -2.18
CA VAL A 439 13.83 6.68 -2.60
C VAL A 439 13.81 6.56 -4.12
N VAL A 440 13.59 5.34 -4.62
CA VAL A 440 13.39 5.06 -6.05
C VAL A 440 12.02 4.42 -6.23
N ILE A 441 11.25 4.95 -7.16
CA ILE A 441 9.89 4.50 -7.48
C ILE A 441 9.79 4.32 -8.99
N ASP A 442 9.54 3.09 -9.43
CA ASP A 442 9.27 2.85 -10.84
C ASP A 442 7.96 3.55 -11.25
N ARG A 443 7.92 4.12 -12.46
CA ARG A 443 6.70 4.70 -13.06
C ARG A 443 5.45 3.82 -12.84
N ASP A 444 5.56 2.54 -13.15
CA ASP A 444 4.43 1.60 -13.13
C ASP A 444 3.88 1.32 -11.72
N ALA A 445 4.60 1.71 -10.66
CA ALA A 445 4.17 1.54 -9.28
C ALA A 445 2.96 2.43 -8.93
N ILE A 446 2.76 3.53 -9.66
CA ILE A 446 1.68 4.49 -9.46
C ILE A 446 1.01 4.78 -10.81
N VAL A 447 -0.30 4.57 -10.89
CA VAL A 447 -1.06 4.96 -12.08
C VAL A 447 -1.44 6.43 -11.93
N GLN A 448 -0.67 7.29 -12.58
CA GLN A 448 -0.95 8.71 -12.77
C GLN A 448 -0.28 9.16 -14.08
N GLU A 449 -1.03 9.82 -14.97
CA GLU A 449 -0.61 10.31 -16.29
C GLU A 449 0.68 11.13 -16.22
N ASP A 450 0.77 12.01 -15.22
CA ASP A 450 1.87 12.95 -14.98
C ASP A 450 3.02 12.37 -14.13
N PHE A 451 2.93 11.13 -13.66
CA PHE A 451 3.97 10.52 -12.84
C PHE A 451 4.95 9.74 -13.70
N SER A 452 6.18 10.25 -13.81
CA SER A 452 7.26 9.58 -14.56
C SER A 452 8.06 8.58 -13.74
N GLY A 453 7.79 8.43 -12.44
CA GLY A 453 8.65 7.71 -11.50
C GLY A 453 9.61 8.64 -10.75
N ILE A 454 10.29 8.10 -9.74
CA ILE A 454 11.35 8.78 -8.99
C ILE A 454 12.62 7.93 -9.13
N TYR A 455 13.68 8.52 -9.69
CA TYR A 455 14.91 7.80 -9.97
C TYR A 455 16.13 8.54 -9.43
N GLY A 456 17.25 7.84 -9.35
CA GLY A 456 18.48 8.42 -8.83
C GLY A 456 18.32 8.84 -7.37
N ARG A 457 18.62 10.09 -7.09
CA ARG A 457 18.46 10.74 -5.78
C ARG A 457 17.48 11.91 -5.83
N ALA A 458 16.53 11.87 -6.78
CA ALA A 458 15.51 12.92 -6.95
C ALA A 458 14.65 13.11 -5.69
N TRP A 459 14.57 12.08 -4.85
CA TRP A 459 14.00 12.17 -3.52
C TRP A 459 14.97 11.60 -2.48
N SER A 460 15.47 12.47 -1.61
CA SER A 460 16.34 12.11 -0.50
C SER A 460 15.83 12.70 0.81
N PHE A 461 16.20 12.09 1.94
CA PHE A 461 15.95 12.65 3.27
C PHE A 461 16.91 12.06 4.30
N LYS A 462 17.04 12.72 5.44
CA LYS A 462 17.78 12.24 6.61
C LYS A 462 16.83 12.07 7.80
N THR A 463 16.94 10.94 8.48
CA THR A 463 16.21 10.69 9.72
C THR A 463 16.82 11.46 10.90
N LYS A 464 16.00 11.85 11.86
CA LYS A 464 16.44 12.48 13.11
C LYS A 464 17.36 11.53 13.90
N ALA A 465 18.17 12.11 14.77
CA ALA A 465 18.88 11.36 15.80
C ALA A 465 17.89 10.65 16.75
N ALA A 466 18.35 9.54 17.33
CA ALA A 466 17.55 8.78 18.29
C ALA A 466 17.10 9.66 19.47
N PRO A 467 15.84 9.56 19.93
CA PRO A 467 15.35 10.31 21.07
C PRO A 467 16.20 10.08 22.33
N THR A 468 16.40 11.15 23.11
CA THR A 468 17.07 11.07 24.41
C THR A 468 16.14 11.56 25.50
N PHE A 469 15.96 10.75 26.54
CA PHE A 469 15.04 11.04 27.63
C PHE A 469 15.80 11.44 28.90
N ALA A 470 15.45 12.59 29.49
CA ALA A 470 16.04 13.08 30.73
C ALA A 470 15.07 12.92 31.91
N GLY A 471 15.58 12.63 33.11
CA GLY A 471 14.82 12.76 34.36
C GLY A 471 14.08 11.51 34.87
N GLY A 472 14.32 10.32 34.29
CA GLY A 472 13.85 9.04 34.85
C GLY A 472 12.41 8.62 34.51
N GLU A 473 11.60 9.52 33.94
CA GLU A 473 10.35 9.19 33.25
C GLU A 473 10.53 9.33 31.73
N TYR A 474 10.14 8.29 30.98
CA TYR A 474 10.21 8.27 29.53
C TYR A 474 8.94 8.88 28.95
N ASN A 475 8.91 10.21 28.82
CA ASN A 475 7.84 10.94 28.17
C ASN A 475 8.13 10.99 26.66
N VAL A 476 7.37 10.24 25.87
CA VAL A 476 7.51 10.10 24.42
C VAL A 476 6.37 10.83 23.75
N LYS A 477 6.67 11.70 22.79
CA LYS A 477 5.68 12.38 21.96
C LYS A 477 5.55 11.72 20.59
N ILE A 478 4.32 11.45 20.17
CA ILE A 478 3.98 10.84 18.88
C ILE A 478 3.08 11.82 18.11
N SER A 479 3.44 12.17 16.87
CA SER A 479 2.70 13.15 16.08
C SER A 479 2.96 13.03 14.58
N HIS A 480 1.93 13.24 13.77
CA HIS A 480 2.06 13.41 12.32
C HIS A 480 2.35 14.85 11.89
N THR A 481 2.27 15.83 12.81
CA THR A 481 2.33 17.27 12.47
C THR A 481 3.38 18.05 13.26
N ASP A 482 3.76 17.60 14.45
CA ASP A 482 4.82 18.23 15.22
C ASP A 482 6.19 17.68 14.83
N VAL A 483 6.96 18.50 14.11
CA VAL A 483 8.35 18.22 13.74
C VAL A 483 9.28 18.00 14.95
N ASN A 484 8.88 18.34 16.17
CA ASN A 484 9.65 18.09 17.39
C ASN A 484 9.19 16.83 18.15
N ALA A 485 8.19 16.10 17.66
CA ALA A 485 7.84 14.81 18.24
C ALA A 485 9.01 13.82 18.11
N ASP A 486 8.97 12.79 18.94
CA ASP A 486 9.99 11.74 18.98
C ASP A 486 9.73 10.68 17.89
N PHE A 487 8.45 10.39 17.61
CA PHE A 487 8.01 9.35 16.67
C PHE A 487 6.84 9.81 15.82
N TYR A 488 6.75 9.26 14.60
CA TYR A 488 5.58 9.44 13.73
C TYR A 488 4.47 8.45 14.07
N THR A 489 4.82 7.27 14.61
CA THR A 489 3.91 6.14 14.85
C THR A 489 3.96 5.68 16.32
N LEU A 490 2.87 5.05 16.77
CA LEU A 490 2.82 4.42 18.09
C LEU A 490 3.66 3.14 18.13
N GLN A 491 3.64 2.33 17.08
CA GLN A 491 4.46 1.10 17.04
C GLN A 491 5.96 1.40 17.10
N GLY A 492 6.43 2.44 16.40
CA GLY A 492 7.83 2.88 16.45
C GLY A 492 8.28 3.23 17.88
N ALA A 493 7.44 3.95 18.64
CA ALA A 493 7.70 4.26 20.04
C ALA A 493 7.74 3.01 20.94
N ILE A 494 6.83 2.04 20.72
CA ILE A 494 6.79 0.75 21.43
C ILE A 494 8.06 -0.05 21.15
N ASP A 495 8.49 -0.12 19.90
CA ASP A 495 9.65 -0.88 19.44
C ASP A 495 10.96 -0.29 19.94
N PHE A 496 11.07 1.05 19.92
CA PHE A 496 12.22 1.74 20.49
C PHE A 496 12.36 1.43 21.98
N CYS A 497 11.27 1.56 22.75
CA CYS A 497 11.30 1.29 24.19
C CYS A 497 11.60 -0.17 24.51
N ALA A 498 11.17 -1.12 23.67
CA ALA A 498 11.46 -2.54 23.85
C ALA A 498 12.97 -2.86 23.87
N THR A 499 13.76 -2.06 23.16
CA THR A 499 15.17 -2.34 22.87
C THR A 499 16.14 -1.35 23.51
N HIS A 500 15.67 -0.15 23.90
CA HIS A 500 16.51 0.92 24.42
C HIS A 500 16.16 1.37 25.84
N VAL A 501 15.03 0.91 26.39
CA VAL A 501 14.54 1.32 27.70
C VAL A 501 14.36 0.10 28.61
N ASP A 502 14.57 0.28 29.92
CA ASP A 502 14.22 -0.75 30.90
C ASP A 502 12.74 -1.13 30.76
N LEU A 503 12.46 -2.41 30.53
CA LEU A 503 11.13 -2.94 30.26
C LEU A 503 10.13 -2.64 31.39
N ALA A 504 10.60 -2.47 32.63
CA ALA A 504 9.78 -2.13 33.78
C ALA A 504 9.72 -0.62 34.10
N ALA A 505 10.56 0.21 33.48
CA ALA A 505 10.51 1.66 33.71
C ALA A 505 9.18 2.27 33.27
N ARG A 506 8.77 3.36 33.94
CA ARG A 506 7.56 4.11 33.63
C ARG A 506 7.72 4.87 32.31
N LYS A 507 6.78 4.65 31.39
CA LYS A 507 6.75 5.23 30.04
C LYS A 507 5.39 5.89 29.81
N VAL A 508 5.40 7.11 29.26
CA VAL A 508 4.19 7.86 28.93
C VAL A 508 4.27 8.26 27.46
N PHE A 509 3.38 7.73 26.64
CA PHE A 509 3.27 8.00 25.21
C PHE A 509 2.12 8.99 25.01
N GLN A 510 2.48 10.24 24.72
CA GLN A 510 1.53 11.32 24.41
C GLN A 510 1.32 11.37 22.90
N MET A 511 0.10 11.13 22.47
CA MET A 511 -0.29 11.21 21.06
C MET A 511 -0.96 12.56 20.78
N ASP A 512 -0.54 13.22 19.71
CA ASP A 512 -1.24 14.38 19.16
C ASP A 512 -2.47 13.92 18.36
N ASN A 513 -3.41 14.85 18.12
CA ASN A 513 -4.61 14.59 17.33
C ASN A 513 -4.27 14.01 15.95
N GLY A 514 -5.00 12.99 15.54
CA GLY A 514 -4.77 12.35 14.25
C GLY A 514 -5.34 10.94 14.16
N ILE A 515 -5.31 10.44 12.94
CA ILE A 515 -5.62 9.05 12.61
C ILE A 515 -4.29 8.33 12.42
N TYR A 516 -4.05 7.33 13.25
CA TYR A 516 -2.86 6.49 13.23
C TYR A 516 -3.23 5.14 12.62
N GLN A 517 -2.94 4.98 11.31
CA GLN A 517 -3.22 3.77 10.54
C GLN A 517 -2.21 2.66 10.85
N GLU A 518 -2.40 1.99 11.99
CA GLU A 518 -1.40 1.08 12.56
C GLU A 518 -1.98 -0.23 13.08
N ILE A 519 -1.28 -1.32 12.75
CA ILE A 519 -1.35 -2.57 13.49
C ILE A 519 -0.37 -2.48 14.67
N ILE A 520 -0.85 -2.70 15.89
CA ILE A 520 -0.06 -2.57 17.11
C ILE A 520 0.20 -3.93 17.77
N TYR A 521 1.46 -4.16 18.14
CA TYR A 521 1.93 -5.30 18.90
C TYR A 521 2.79 -4.86 20.10
N LEU A 522 2.20 -4.95 21.30
CA LEU A 522 2.87 -4.62 22.57
C LEU A 522 3.12 -5.91 23.36
N ARG A 523 4.40 -6.27 23.51
CA ARG A 523 4.82 -7.50 24.17
C ARG A 523 5.95 -7.29 25.18
N ASP A 524 5.86 -8.00 26.31
CA ASP A 524 6.89 -8.13 27.36
C ASP A 524 7.43 -6.78 27.90
N GLN A 525 6.62 -5.72 27.86
CA GLN A 525 6.94 -4.39 28.40
C GLN A 525 5.88 -3.98 29.41
N SER A 526 6.27 -3.26 30.46
CA SER A 526 5.37 -2.87 31.55
C SER A 526 5.43 -1.37 31.85
N ASN A 527 4.45 -0.90 32.64
CA ASN A 527 4.34 0.49 33.10
C ASN A 527 4.25 1.52 31.97
N ILE A 528 3.42 1.24 30.96
CA ILE A 528 3.17 2.12 29.81
C ILE A 528 1.83 2.82 29.98
N THR A 529 1.79 4.14 29.79
CA THR A 529 0.55 4.92 29.64
C THR A 529 0.51 5.53 28.24
N ILE A 530 -0.48 5.18 27.42
CA ILE A 530 -0.73 5.75 26.10
C ILE A 530 -1.92 6.71 26.22
N LYS A 531 -1.74 7.97 25.86
CA LYS A 531 -2.80 8.97 26.07
C LYS A 531 -2.91 10.00 24.95
N GLY A 532 -4.14 10.33 24.61
CA GLY A 532 -4.49 11.47 23.77
C GLY A 532 -4.65 12.75 24.59
N ASN A 533 -5.41 13.70 24.05
CA ASN A 533 -5.73 14.95 24.73
C ASN A 533 -6.75 14.73 25.85
N SER A 534 -6.57 15.42 26.98
CA SER A 534 -7.42 15.24 28.16
C SER A 534 -8.90 15.52 27.86
N GLY A 535 -9.76 14.55 28.18
CA GLY A 535 -11.22 14.68 28.05
C GLY A 535 -11.78 14.47 26.65
N ASP A 536 -10.94 14.35 25.61
CA ASP A 536 -11.37 14.11 24.23
C ASP A 536 -10.88 12.75 23.75
N ASN A 537 -11.79 11.79 23.73
CA ASN A 537 -11.50 10.42 23.31
C ASN A 537 -11.72 10.17 21.81
N THR A 538 -12.07 11.22 21.04
CA THR A 538 -12.33 11.14 19.60
C THR A 538 -11.21 11.73 18.75
N ALA A 539 -10.35 12.56 19.34
CA ALA A 539 -9.32 13.27 18.59
C ALA A 539 -8.08 12.44 18.20
N VAL A 540 -7.84 11.32 18.89
CA VAL A 540 -6.78 10.34 18.57
C VAL A 540 -7.43 9.00 18.25
N SER A 541 -7.29 8.55 17.00
CA SER A 541 -7.79 7.24 16.55
C SER A 541 -6.63 6.34 16.15
N ILE A 542 -6.42 5.26 16.89
CA ILE A 542 -5.54 4.15 16.52
C ILE A 542 -6.39 3.14 15.78
N GLN A 543 -6.24 3.08 14.46
CA GLN A 543 -7.16 2.31 13.63
C GLN A 543 -6.46 1.55 12.52
N TYR A 544 -7.10 0.47 12.08
CA TYR A 544 -6.67 -0.26 10.91
C TYR A 544 -7.81 -1.12 10.36
N ASP A 545 -7.79 -1.37 9.05
CA ASP A 545 -8.64 -2.37 8.40
C ASP A 545 -7.94 -3.73 8.43
N ASN A 546 -8.22 -4.50 9.48
CA ASN A 546 -7.63 -5.83 9.69
C ASN A 546 -8.71 -6.87 9.95
N ASP A 547 -8.57 -8.06 9.41
CA ASP A 547 -9.60 -9.07 9.57
C ASP A 547 -9.09 -10.50 9.40
N ASN A 548 -9.95 -11.44 9.79
CA ASN A 548 -9.60 -12.86 9.76
C ASN A 548 -9.35 -13.37 8.34
N SER A 549 -9.92 -12.78 7.29
CA SER A 549 -9.73 -13.23 5.91
C SER A 549 -8.28 -13.11 5.46
N TYR A 550 -7.60 -11.99 5.74
CA TYR A 550 -6.20 -11.79 5.40
C TYR A 550 -5.23 -12.23 6.50
N ASN A 551 -5.56 -11.93 7.75
CA ASN A 551 -4.70 -12.17 8.91
C ASN A 551 -5.34 -13.14 9.90
N GLY A 552 -5.59 -14.37 9.44
CA GLY A 552 -6.31 -15.40 10.20
C GLY A 552 -5.80 -15.66 11.62
N GLY A 553 -6.76 -15.82 12.53
CA GLY A 553 -6.53 -16.18 13.94
C GLY A 553 -6.24 -14.98 14.86
N THR A 554 -6.19 -15.26 16.16
CA THR A 554 -5.91 -14.23 17.19
C THR A 554 -4.42 -13.99 17.42
N GLY A 555 -3.55 -14.80 16.79
CA GLY A 555 -2.08 -14.70 16.73
C GLY A 555 -1.37 -13.88 17.83
N LYS A 556 -0.81 -14.54 18.85
CA LYS A 556 0.04 -13.90 19.89
C LYS A 556 1.49 -13.67 19.43
N GLY A 557 1.70 -13.55 18.12
CA GLY A 557 2.98 -13.53 17.43
C GLY A 557 3.66 -14.90 17.29
N THR A 558 4.76 -14.91 16.54
CA THR A 558 5.54 -16.10 16.18
C THR A 558 7.04 -15.82 16.34
N SER A 559 7.84 -16.86 16.57
CA SER A 559 9.30 -16.73 16.54
C SER A 559 9.73 -16.56 15.09
N PHE A 560 10.03 -15.33 14.72
CA PHE A 560 10.40 -14.97 13.35
C PHE A 560 11.42 -13.84 13.40
N ASP A 561 12.39 -13.91 12.49
CA ASP A 561 13.38 -12.83 12.33
C ASP A 561 12.70 -11.67 11.61
N GLN A 562 12.70 -10.50 12.22
CA GLN A 562 12.10 -9.29 11.66
C GLN A 562 12.71 -8.92 10.31
N PHE A 563 13.98 -9.25 10.08
CA PHE A 563 14.70 -8.95 8.84
C PHE A 563 14.85 -10.19 7.94
N ALA A 564 14.01 -11.21 8.15
CA ALA A 564 14.00 -12.40 7.31
C ALA A 564 13.86 -12.00 5.82
N PRO A 565 14.57 -12.68 4.91
CA PRO A 565 14.46 -12.40 3.48
C PRO A 565 13.06 -12.77 2.97
N ILE A 566 12.61 -12.06 1.94
CA ILE A 566 11.43 -12.43 1.15
C ILE A 566 11.55 -13.88 0.69
N GLY A 567 10.42 -14.61 0.68
CA GLY A 567 10.39 -16.05 0.43
C GLY A 567 10.61 -16.91 1.67
N THR A 568 10.75 -16.33 2.87
CA THR A 568 10.82 -17.10 4.12
C THR A 568 9.43 -17.69 4.47
N PRO A 569 9.30 -18.98 4.80
CA PRO A 569 8.02 -19.58 5.19
C PRO A 569 7.39 -18.91 6.42
N VAL A 570 6.10 -18.57 6.33
CA VAL A 570 5.31 -17.96 7.40
C VAL A 570 4.08 -18.80 7.71
N THR A 571 3.71 -18.88 8.99
CA THR A 571 2.64 -19.78 9.47
C THR A 571 1.65 -19.11 10.41
N SER A 572 1.83 -17.82 10.70
CA SER A 572 1.01 -17.09 11.67
C SER A 572 0.63 -15.73 11.13
N GLY A 573 -0.64 -15.35 11.35
CA GLY A 573 -1.17 -14.00 11.18
C GLY A 573 -1.59 -13.37 12.52
N GLY A 574 -2.64 -12.56 12.49
CA GLY A 574 -3.27 -11.94 13.65
C GLY A 574 -4.25 -10.83 13.24
N ARG A 575 -5.55 -11.08 13.44
CA ARG A 575 -6.62 -10.19 12.92
C ARG A 575 -6.94 -8.98 13.80
N SER A 576 -6.37 -8.91 15.00
CA SER A 576 -6.57 -7.78 15.90
C SER A 576 -5.84 -6.53 15.39
N VAL A 577 -6.43 -5.35 15.52
CA VAL A 577 -5.70 -4.09 15.26
C VAL A 577 -4.62 -3.91 16.32
N MET A 578 -4.99 -4.04 17.60
CA MET A 578 -4.05 -3.97 18.71
C MET A 578 -3.98 -5.27 19.51
N THR A 579 -2.76 -5.75 19.78
CA THR A 579 -2.51 -6.88 20.69
C THR A 579 -1.58 -6.48 21.83
N ILE A 580 -2.01 -6.72 23.06
CA ILE A 580 -1.22 -6.53 24.29
C ILE A 580 -0.99 -7.90 24.92
N CYS A 581 0.24 -8.39 24.96
CA CYS A 581 0.48 -9.77 25.42
C CYS A 581 1.83 -9.99 26.10
N GLY A 582 2.10 -11.26 26.45
CA GLY A 582 3.35 -11.67 27.08
C GLY A 582 3.38 -11.32 28.58
N LYS A 583 4.56 -10.97 29.08
CA LYS A 583 4.81 -10.59 30.48
C LYS A 583 4.44 -9.13 30.79
N SER A 584 3.73 -8.46 29.90
CA SER A 584 3.34 -7.06 30.05
C SER A 584 2.39 -6.87 31.24
N GLU A 585 2.61 -5.83 32.02
CA GLU A 585 1.78 -5.47 33.18
C GLU A 585 1.68 -3.95 33.29
N TYR A 586 0.58 -3.45 33.84
CA TYR A 586 0.36 -2.03 34.08
C TYR A 586 0.36 -1.19 32.79
N ILE A 587 -0.42 -1.65 31.80
CA ILE A 587 -0.63 -0.95 30.53
C ILE A 587 -1.91 -0.12 30.59
N ARG A 588 -1.81 1.19 30.38
CA ARG A 588 -2.93 2.12 30.57
C ARG A 588 -3.19 2.94 29.31
N PHE A 589 -4.45 3.13 28.98
CA PHE A 589 -4.92 3.99 27.90
C PHE A 589 -5.82 5.09 28.44
N GLU A 590 -5.67 6.32 27.95
CA GLU A 590 -6.50 7.45 28.34
C GLU A 590 -6.88 8.30 27.12
N ASN A 591 -8.18 8.60 26.94
CA ASN A 591 -8.66 9.53 25.92
C ASN A 591 -8.21 9.17 24.49
N VAL A 592 -8.39 7.92 24.09
CA VAL A 592 -8.09 7.44 22.73
C VAL A 592 -9.22 6.55 22.19
N THR A 593 -9.35 6.54 20.87
CA THR A 593 -10.14 5.55 20.14
C THR A 593 -9.23 4.45 19.61
N ILE A 594 -9.64 3.18 19.78
CA ILE A 594 -9.06 2.02 19.12
C ILE A 594 -10.16 1.43 18.23
N GLU A 595 -9.92 1.40 16.93
CA GLU A 595 -10.93 1.03 15.95
C GLU A 595 -10.43 -0.03 14.96
N ASN A 596 -11.25 -1.05 14.75
CA ASN A 596 -11.13 -1.88 13.56
C ASN A 596 -12.12 -1.37 12.51
N THR A 597 -11.60 -0.78 11.44
CA THR A 597 -12.41 -0.14 10.39
C THR A 597 -12.99 -1.13 9.39
N ASN A 598 -12.69 -2.44 9.53
CA ASN A 598 -13.26 -3.44 8.65
C ASN A 598 -14.79 -3.43 8.76
N CYS A 599 -15.43 -3.24 7.61
CA CYS A 599 -16.86 -2.98 7.52
C CYS A 599 -17.71 -4.18 7.94
N ARG A 600 -18.88 -3.82 8.49
CA ARG A 600 -20.06 -4.59 8.93
C ARG A 600 -20.44 -5.90 8.20
N TYR A 601 -19.91 -6.19 7.01
CA TYR A 601 -20.30 -7.35 6.19
C TYR A 601 -19.14 -8.13 5.55
N GLN A 602 -17.88 -7.75 5.79
CA GLN A 602 -16.73 -8.31 5.05
C GLN A 602 -15.86 -9.28 5.87
N GLY A 603 -15.98 -9.31 7.21
CA GLY A 603 -15.22 -10.24 8.05
C GLY A 603 -15.48 -10.08 9.55
N PHE A 604 -14.64 -10.74 10.37
CA PHE A 604 -14.57 -10.58 11.83
C PHE A 604 -13.12 -10.32 12.24
N GLY A 605 -12.93 -9.44 13.24
CA GLY A 605 -11.60 -9.04 13.70
C GLY A 605 -11.68 -8.08 14.89
N GLU A 606 -10.76 -8.25 15.83
CA GLU A 606 -10.74 -7.42 17.04
C GLU A 606 -10.21 -6.01 16.73
N ALA A 607 -10.77 -4.99 17.37
CA ALA A 607 -10.05 -3.74 17.58
C ALA A 607 -8.94 -3.96 18.62
N LEU A 608 -9.23 -4.76 19.65
CA LEU A 608 -8.33 -4.96 20.77
C LEU A 608 -8.32 -6.40 21.29
N TYR A 609 -7.11 -6.97 21.36
CA TYR A 609 -6.82 -8.24 22.02
C TYR A 609 -5.88 -8.04 23.23
N ILE A 610 -6.34 -8.43 24.43
CA ILE A 610 -5.59 -8.35 25.67
C ILE A 610 -5.29 -9.76 26.19
N ASP A 611 -4.02 -10.10 26.34
CA ASP A 611 -3.53 -11.36 26.92
C ASP A 611 -2.25 -11.11 27.73
N ASN A 612 -2.36 -10.15 28.65
CA ASN A 612 -1.28 -9.77 29.56
C ASN A 612 -1.74 -9.88 31.01
N LYS A 613 -0.96 -9.37 31.97
CA LYS A 613 -1.30 -9.45 33.40
C LYS A 613 -2.29 -8.38 33.86
N SER A 614 -2.10 -7.12 33.46
CA SER A 614 -3.02 -6.04 33.83
C SER A 614 -3.06 -4.91 32.79
N THR A 615 -4.28 -4.47 32.45
CA THR A 615 -4.52 -3.37 31.51
C THR A 615 -5.71 -2.52 31.96
N ALA A 616 -5.63 -1.20 31.78
CA ALA A 616 -6.70 -0.25 32.09
C ALA A 616 -6.98 0.70 30.92
N PHE A 617 -8.25 1.04 30.70
CA PHE A 617 -8.73 2.00 29.70
C PHE A 617 -9.64 3.02 30.40
N ILE A 618 -9.34 4.30 30.22
CA ILE A 618 -10.09 5.40 30.87
C ILE A 618 -10.51 6.41 29.84
N ASN A 619 -11.81 6.64 29.77
CA ASN A 619 -12.41 7.50 28.75
C ASN A 619 -11.92 7.09 27.34
N CYS A 620 -12.00 5.80 27.00
CA CYS A 620 -11.58 5.29 25.69
C CYS A 620 -12.78 4.84 24.86
N ARG A 621 -12.61 4.79 23.54
CA ARG A 621 -13.59 4.21 22.62
C ARG A 621 -12.99 2.95 21.98
N LEU A 622 -13.73 1.85 21.99
CA LEU A 622 -13.37 0.60 21.32
C LEU A 622 -14.43 0.31 20.27
N ILE A 623 -14.06 0.45 19.00
CA ILE A 623 -15.03 0.43 17.89
C ILE A 623 -14.69 -0.71 16.94
N GLY A 624 -15.69 -1.47 16.56
CA GLY A 624 -15.57 -2.53 15.58
C GLY A 624 -16.94 -3.09 15.23
N TYR A 625 -16.96 -4.32 14.72
CA TYR A 625 -18.21 -4.99 14.39
C TYR A 625 -18.33 -6.35 15.07
N GLN A 626 -17.91 -7.43 14.42
CA GLN A 626 -17.85 -8.73 15.06
C GLN A 626 -16.50 -8.89 15.78
N ASP A 627 -16.54 -9.44 16.99
CA ASP A 627 -15.35 -9.71 17.82
C ASP A 627 -14.57 -8.45 18.28
N THR A 628 -15.18 -7.26 18.39
CA THR A 628 -14.49 -5.98 18.69
C THR A 628 -13.44 -6.06 19.82
N LEU A 629 -13.80 -6.64 20.97
CA LEU A 629 -12.96 -6.72 22.16
C LEU A 629 -12.77 -8.16 22.62
N LEU A 630 -11.50 -8.57 22.69
CA LEU A 630 -11.06 -9.86 23.23
C LEU A 630 -10.21 -9.66 24.51
N PRO A 631 -10.80 -9.68 25.72
CA PRO A 631 -10.03 -9.81 26.94
C PRO A 631 -9.74 -11.31 27.17
N GLY A 632 -8.59 -11.78 26.69
CA GLY A 632 -8.15 -13.17 26.73
C GLY A 632 -7.43 -13.60 28.01
N GLY A 633 -6.99 -12.67 28.86
CA GLY A 633 -6.31 -12.97 30.12
C GLY A 633 -6.20 -11.78 31.07
N GLY A 634 -5.75 -12.05 32.30
CA GLY A 634 -5.37 -11.03 33.28
C GLY A 634 -6.52 -10.21 33.88
N TYR A 635 -6.15 -9.07 34.47
CA TYR A 635 -7.02 -8.11 35.13
C TYR A 635 -7.21 -6.88 34.23
N ASN A 636 -8.44 -6.65 33.80
CA ASN A 636 -8.79 -5.65 32.81
C ASN A 636 -9.78 -4.68 33.44
N TRP A 637 -9.54 -3.38 33.30
CA TRP A 637 -10.46 -2.35 33.81
C TRP A 637 -10.77 -1.33 32.72
N PHE A 638 -12.06 -1.14 32.45
CA PHE A 638 -12.59 -0.15 31.53
C PHE A 638 -13.43 0.82 32.34
N TYR A 639 -13.05 2.09 32.36
CA TYR A 639 -13.74 3.13 33.11
C TYR A 639 -14.17 4.26 32.18
N GLN A 640 -15.45 4.62 32.22
CA GLN A 640 -16.04 5.65 31.34
C GLN A 640 -15.77 5.39 29.85
N CYS A 641 -15.72 4.11 29.45
CA CYS A 641 -15.44 3.74 28.07
C CYS A 641 -16.72 3.56 27.27
N TYR A 642 -16.59 3.74 25.96
CA TYR A 642 -17.61 3.41 24.97
C TYR A 642 -17.13 2.20 24.16
N VAL A 643 -17.93 1.14 24.08
CA VAL A 643 -17.63 -0.05 23.29
C VAL A 643 -18.74 -0.27 22.29
N GLU A 644 -18.40 -0.33 21.01
CA GLU A 644 -19.33 -0.48 19.91
C GLU A 644 -19.07 -1.76 19.12
N GLY A 645 -20.15 -2.46 18.79
CA GLY A 645 -20.07 -3.57 17.85
C GLY A 645 -21.41 -4.28 17.62
N ALA A 646 -21.33 -5.39 16.89
CA ALA A 646 -22.48 -6.25 16.62
C ALA A 646 -22.24 -7.65 17.17
N THR A 647 -21.88 -8.63 16.35
CA THR A 647 -21.87 -10.03 16.77
C THR A 647 -20.74 -10.32 17.77
N ASP A 648 -21.08 -10.86 18.94
CA ASP A 648 -20.13 -11.28 19.98
C ASP A 648 -19.03 -10.23 20.26
N PHE A 649 -19.38 -8.93 20.21
CA PHE A 649 -18.37 -7.86 20.18
C PHE A 649 -17.55 -7.74 21.47
N ILE A 650 -17.96 -8.43 22.55
CA ILE A 650 -17.13 -8.72 23.73
C ILE A 650 -17.06 -10.23 23.93
N TRP A 651 -15.88 -10.83 23.80
CA TRP A 651 -15.72 -12.28 23.93
C TRP A 651 -14.35 -12.64 24.49
N GLY A 652 -14.20 -13.78 25.17
CA GLY A 652 -12.91 -14.17 25.75
C GLY A 652 -12.97 -14.63 27.20
N SER A 653 -11.83 -14.60 27.88
CA SER A 653 -11.58 -15.32 29.14
C SER A 653 -10.62 -14.61 30.10
N GLY A 654 -10.82 -13.30 30.34
CA GLY A 654 -10.08 -12.57 31.37
C GLY A 654 -10.35 -13.09 32.78
N GLU A 655 -9.37 -12.96 33.68
CA GLU A 655 -9.52 -13.41 35.08
C GLU A 655 -10.49 -12.51 35.85
N VAL A 656 -10.34 -11.19 35.66
CA VAL A 656 -11.29 -10.15 36.03
C VAL A 656 -11.37 -9.16 34.87
N VAL A 657 -12.58 -8.91 34.37
CA VAL A 657 -12.85 -7.90 33.35
C VAL A 657 -13.92 -6.97 33.90
N LEU A 658 -13.49 -5.84 34.46
CA LEU A 658 -14.38 -4.85 35.07
C LEU A 658 -14.67 -3.72 34.07
N PHE A 659 -15.94 -3.52 33.76
CA PHE A 659 -16.45 -2.32 33.11
C PHE A 659 -17.17 -1.47 34.17
N GLU A 660 -16.80 -0.21 34.27
CA GLU A 660 -17.29 0.73 35.27
C GLU A 660 -17.71 2.03 34.59
N ASP A 661 -18.97 2.42 34.75
CA ASP A 661 -19.53 3.63 34.12
C ASP A 661 -19.39 3.66 32.58
N CYS A 662 -19.38 2.49 31.94
CA CYS A 662 -19.23 2.33 30.49
C CYS A 662 -20.57 2.32 29.74
N GLU A 663 -20.51 2.59 28.44
CA GLU A 663 -21.60 2.34 27.50
C GLU A 663 -21.21 1.27 26.49
N LEU A 664 -22.05 0.24 26.37
CA LEU A 664 -21.89 -0.87 25.44
C LEU A 664 -23.03 -0.79 24.42
N TYR A 665 -22.71 -0.37 23.21
CA TYR A 665 -23.66 0.05 22.20
C TYR A 665 -23.70 -0.91 21.00
N ALA A 666 -24.89 -1.40 20.68
CA ALA A 666 -25.15 -2.21 19.49
C ALA A 666 -25.90 -1.38 18.42
N PRO A 667 -25.22 -0.79 17.42
CA PRO A 667 -25.80 0.20 16.51
C PRO A 667 -26.97 -0.33 15.68
N THR A 668 -26.99 -1.63 15.40
CA THR A 668 -27.96 -2.20 14.44
C THR A 668 -28.69 -3.42 14.96
N GLY A 669 -28.60 -3.67 16.26
CA GLY A 669 -28.95 -4.95 16.86
C GLY A 669 -27.91 -6.03 16.56
N THR A 670 -27.88 -7.04 17.41
CA THR A 670 -26.86 -8.10 17.34
C THR A 670 -27.42 -9.49 17.68
N ARG A 671 -26.75 -10.53 17.17
CA ARG A 671 -26.90 -11.92 17.62
C ARG A 671 -26.53 -12.08 19.10
N ALA A 672 -25.55 -11.31 19.60
CA ALA A 672 -25.19 -11.18 21.01
C ALA A 672 -24.20 -10.03 21.21
N VAL A 673 -24.34 -9.28 22.29
CA VAL A 673 -23.32 -8.33 22.76
C VAL A 673 -22.08 -9.08 23.23
N MET A 674 -22.27 -10.19 23.96
CA MET A 674 -21.18 -10.91 24.58
C MET A 674 -21.27 -12.43 24.45
N GLN A 675 -20.09 -13.05 24.36
CA GLN A 675 -19.90 -14.49 24.48
C GLN A 675 -18.78 -14.77 25.50
N ALA A 676 -19.18 -14.90 26.77
CA ALA A 676 -18.26 -15.03 27.89
C ALA A 676 -17.67 -16.44 27.97
N ARG A 677 -16.46 -16.64 27.43
CA ARG A 677 -15.74 -17.93 27.45
C ARG A 677 -14.89 -18.07 28.71
N VAL A 678 -15.47 -17.80 29.88
CA VAL A 678 -14.74 -17.67 31.14
C VAL A 678 -14.19 -19.03 31.58
N LYS A 679 -12.96 -19.06 32.10
CA LYS A 679 -12.41 -20.29 32.70
C LYS A 679 -12.97 -20.50 34.11
N GLU A 680 -13.14 -21.75 34.51
CA GLU A 680 -13.53 -22.08 35.87
C GLU A 680 -12.58 -21.43 36.90
N GLY A 681 -13.16 -20.84 37.96
CA GLY A 681 -12.41 -20.16 39.02
C GLY A 681 -11.96 -18.73 38.69
N TYR A 682 -12.26 -18.20 37.50
CA TYR A 682 -12.13 -16.76 37.21
C TYR A 682 -13.39 -16.04 37.66
N LEU A 683 -13.25 -14.77 38.10
CA LEU A 683 -14.42 -13.94 38.42
C LEU A 683 -15.15 -13.54 37.12
N GLY A 684 -14.41 -13.48 36.01
CA GLY A 684 -14.95 -13.22 34.69
C GLY A 684 -15.33 -11.75 34.51
N TYR A 685 -16.47 -11.53 33.88
CA TYR A 685 -16.92 -10.18 33.54
C TYR A 685 -17.76 -9.58 34.66
N VAL A 686 -17.48 -8.32 34.99
CA VAL A 686 -18.23 -7.51 35.94
C VAL A 686 -18.55 -6.18 35.26
N PHE A 687 -19.83 -5.84 35.20
CA PHE A 687 -20.33 -4.56 34.69
C PHE A 687 -20.95 -3.83 35.86
N ASP A 688 -20.42 -2.66 36.21
CA ASP A 688 -20.93 -1.80 37.28
C ASP A 688 -21.31 -0.44 36.71
N ARG A 689 -22.55 -0.01 36.93
CA ARG A 689 -23.13 1.24 36.42
C ARG A 689 -23.00 1.41 34.89
N CYS A 690 -22.98 0.29 34.17
CA CYS A 690 -22.89 0.30 32.71
C CYS A 690 -24.26 0.50 32.05
N ARG A 691 -24.26 1.08 30.85
CA ARG A 691 -25.44 1.16 29.98
C ARG A 691 -25.29 0.22 28.79
N PHE A 692 -26.29 -0.61 28.54
CA PHE A 692 -26.37 -1.47 27.37
C PHE A 692 -27.41 -0.88 26.42
N THR A 693 -26.96 -0.20 25.37
CA THR A 693 -27.79 0.61 24.48
C THR A 693 -27.84 -0.01 23.08
N VAL A 694 -28.86 0.35 22.31
CA VAL A 694 -29.02 -0.07 20.92
C VAL A 694 -29.33 1.13 20.03
N GLY A 695 -29.01 1.03 18.74
CA GLY A 695 -29.33 2.09 17.79
C GLY A 695 -30.83 2.32 17.63
N GLU A 696 -31.18 3.50 17.15
CA GLU A 696 -32.57 3.91 16.95
C GLU A 696 -33.32 2.91 16.04
N GLY A 697 -34.52 2.51 16.46
CA GLY A 697 -35.36 1.56 15.71
C GLY A 697 -34.94 0.09 15.82
N VAL A 698 -33.88 -0.24 16.56
CA VAL A 698 -33.49 -1.63 16.81
C VAL A 698 -34.52 -2.31 17.72
N THR A 699 -35.23 -3.29 17.16
CA THR A 699 -36.25 -4.08 17.87
C THR A 699 -35.82 -5.52 18.18
N LYS A 700 -34.63 -5.92 17.71
CA LYS A 700 -34.06 -7.25 17.94
C LYS A 700 -32.57 -7.13 18.23
N SER A 701 -32.19 -7.47 19.45
CA SER A 701 -30.80 -7.52 19.89
C SER A 701 -30.72 -8.47 21.08
N THR A 702 -29.78 -9.40 21.05
CA THR A 702 -29.56 -10.34 22.15
C THR A 702 -28.39 -9.86 23.00
N LEU A 703 -28.45 -10.04 24.32
CA LEU A 703 -27.34 -9.65 25.19
C LEU A 703 -26.24 -10.72 25.22
N ILE A 704 -26.60 -11.97 25.56
CA ILE A 704 -25.63 -13.04 25.81
C ILE A 704 -25.81 -14.18 24.80
N TYR A 705 -24.70 -14.63 24.20
CA TYR A 705 -24.62 -15.95 23.60
C TYR A 705 -23.97 -16.92 24.59
N GLN A 706 -24.72 -17.93 25.00
CA GLN A 706 -24.31 -18.89 26.03
C GLN A 706 -23.03 -19.64 25.65
N TYR A 707 -22.07 -19.74 26.58
CA TYR A 707 -20.88 -20.57 26.49
C TYR A 707 -20.46 -21.07 27.88
N ALA A 708 -20.43 -22.39 28.09
CA ALA A 708 -20.13 -22.94 29.40
C ALA A 708 -18.63 -22.87 29.78
N PRO A 709 -18.25 -22.37 30.98
CA PRO A 709 -19.09 -21.67 31.95
C PRO A 709 -19.26 -20.17 31.64
N ASP A 710 -20.47 -19.67 31.87
CA ASP A 710 -20.86 -18.27 31.79
C ASP A 710 -20.67 -17.59 33.17
N ASN A 711 -19.60 -16.80 33.37
CA ASN A 711 -19.43 -16.02 34.60
C ASN A 711 -19.54 -14.51 34.31
N LEU A 712 -20.73 -13.97 34.56
CA LEU A 712 -21.14 -12.60 34.23
C LEU A 712 -21.78 -11.94 35.46
N THR A 713 -21.44 -10.69 35.74
CA THR A 713 -21.99 -9.94 36.88
C THR A 713 -22.47 -8.58 36.41
N PHE A 714 -23.75 -8.28 36.61
CA PHE A 714 -24.35 -6.99 36.26
C PHE A 714 -24.79 -6.25 37.53
N LEU A 715 -24.22 -5.08 37.78
CA LEU A 715 -24.40 -4.30 39.01
C LEU A 715 -24.86 -2.89 38.64
N ASN A 716 -26.04 -2.48 39.09
CA ASN A 716 -26.56 -1.13 38.85
C ASN A 716 -26.62 -0.74 37.35
N CYS A 717 -26.73 -1.72 36.46
CA CYS A 717 -26.73 -1.49 35.02
C CYS A 717 -28.09 -1.04 34.49
N THR A 718 -28.07 -0.24 33.43
CA THR A 718 -29.27 0.11 32.64
C THR A 718 -29.22 -0.63 31.31
N PHE A 719 -30.33 -1.20 30.86
CA PHE A 719 -30.43 -1.98 29.64
C PHE A 719 -31.51 -1.44 28.72
N ALA A 720 -31.26 -1.41 27.41
CA ALA A 720 -32.31 -1.20 26.43
C ALA A 720 -33.43 -2.24 26.60
N ASP A 721 -34.68 -1.81 26.44
CA ASP A 721 -35.87 -2.63 26.71
C ASP A 721 -35.85 -3.96 25.93
N VAL A 722 -35.26 -3.96 24.72
CA VAL A 722 -35.14 -5.13 23.84
C VAL A 722 -34.38 -6.29 24.48
N TYR A 723 -33.46 -6.03 25.42
CA TYR A 723 -32.64 -7.08 26.04
C TYR A 723 -33.37 -7.90 27.10
N GLY A 724 -34.48 -7.41 27.68
CA GLY A 724 -35.23 -8.16 28.68
C GLY A 724 -35.69 -9.54 28.16
N PRO A 725 -36.55 -9.58 27.12
CA PRO A 725 -36.98 -10.84 26.51
C PRO A 725 -35.87 -11.56 25.71
N ASN A 726 -34.78 -10.86 25.37
CA ASN A 726 -33.65 -11.39 24.58
C ASN A 726 -32.35 -11.46 25.39
N PHE A 727 -32.46 -11.79 26.68
CA PHE A 727 -31.30 -11.78 27.59
C PHE A 727 -30.24 -12.82 27.17
N VAL A 728 -30.67 -14.02 26.77
CA VAL A 728 -29.79 -15.08 26.26
C VAL A 728 -30.35 -15.62 24.95
N GLY A 729 -29.49 -15.86 23.97
CA GLY A 729 -29.85 -16.42 22.68
C GLY A 729 -30.63 -17.73 22.82
N GLU A 730 -31.75 -17.83 22.08
CA GLU A 730 -32.66 -18.99 22.11
C GLU A 730 -33.22 -19.32 23.52
N ASN A 731 -33.14 -18.40 24.48
CA ASN A 731 -33.51 -18.63 25.89
C ASN A 731 -32.82 -19.85 26.51
N LYS A 732 -31.57 -20.12 26.09
CA LYS A 732 -30.76 -21.20 26.64
C LYS A 732 -30.40 -20.89 28.11
N PRO A 733 -30.57 -21.84 29.05
CA PRO A 733 -30.08 -21.69 30.42
C PRO A 733 -28.57 -21.44 30.45
N LEU A 734 -28.12 -20.59 31.38
CA LEU A 734 -26.69 -20.30 31.58
C LEU A 734 -26.02 -21.39 32.42
N GLU A 735 -24.70 -21.55 32.27
CA GLU A 735 -23.92 -22.54 33.01
C GLU A 735 -22.91 -21.88 33.97
N PRO A 736 -22.81 -22.28 35.24
CA PRO A 736 -23.59 -23.33 35.89
C PRO A 736 -25.06 -22.98 36.07
N THR A 737 -25.93 -23.97 35.91
CA THR A 737 -27.37 -23.85 36.19
C THR A 737 -27.70 -23.38 37.61
N VAL A 738 -26.82 -23.64 38.59
CA VAL A 738 -26.94 -23.14 39.97
C VAL A 738 -25.85 -22.08 40.20
N PRO A 739 -26.17 -20.78 40.08
CA PRO A 739 -25.21 -19.71 40.29
C PRO A 739 -24.89 -19.51 41.77
N SER A 740 -23.73 -18.91 42.05
CA SER A 740 -23.27 -18.48 43.37
C SER A 740 -22.76 -17.04 43.29
N VAL A 741 -22.31 -16.48 44.42
CA VAL A 741 -21.67 -15.15 44.41
C VAL A 741 -20.34 -15.13 43.63
N THR A 742 -19.72 -16.29 43.37
CA THR A 742 -18.44 -16.39 42.66
C THR A 742 -18.51 -17.09 41.30
N ALA A 743 -19.64 -17.75 40.96
CA ALA A 743 -19.80 -18.51 39.73
C ALA A 743 -21.18 -18.32 39.09
N GLY A 744 -21.28 -18.39 37.77
CA GLY A 744 -22.53 -18.20 37.04
C GLY A 744 -22.88 -16.74 36.79
N CYS A 745 -24.11 -16.50 36.35
CA CYS A 745 -24.62 -15.16 36.09
C CYS A 745 -25.25 -14.55 37.35
N LYS A 746 -24.90 -13.29 37.65
CA LYS A 746 -25.37 -12.55 38.82
C LYS A 746 -25.88 -11.17 38.42
N MET A 747 -26.92 -10.70 39.09
CA MET A 747 -27.49 -9.37 38.86
C MET A 747 -27.81 -8.68 40.18
N TYR A 748 -27.56 -7.38 40.25
CA TYR A 748 -27.98 -6.50 41.33
C TYR A 748 -28.52 -5.19 40.76
N ASN A 749 -29.74 -4.81 41.14
CA ASN A 749 -30.35 -3.52 40.83
C ASN A 749 -30.30 -3.13 39.33
N GLY A 750 -30.57 -4.09 38.43
CA GLY A 750 -30.64 -3.85 36.99
C GLY A 750 -31.96 -3.19 36.59
N LYS A 751 -31.91 -2.17 35.73
CA LYS A 751 -33.09 -1.46 35.22
C LYS A 751 -33.14 -1.43 33.71
N THR A 752 -34.32 -1.35 33.13
CA THR A 752 -34.45 -0.96 31.73
C THR A 752 -34.34 0.56 31.57
N GLU A 753 -34.14 1.04 30.34
CA GLU A 753 -34.24 2.46 29.98
C GLU A 753 -35.63 3.05 30.33
N SER A 754 -36.68 2.23 30.26
CA SER A 754 -38.05 2.58 30.69
C SER A 754 -38.25 2.57 32.22
N GLY A 755 -37.26 2.10 32.99
CA GLY A 755 -37.27 2.11 34.47
C GLY A 755 -37.79 0.83 35.13
N ASP A 756 -38.14 -0.19 34.35
CA ASP A 756 -38.60 -1.49 34.85
C ASP A 756 -37.46 -2.29 35.50
N ASP A 757 -37.81 -3.17 36.43
CA ASP A 757 -36.85 -4.12 37.01
C ASP A 757 -36.47 -5.19 35.98
N PHE A 758 -35.24 -5.10 35.48
CA PHE A 758 -34.76 -5.93 34.38
C PHE A 758 -34.78 -7.43 34.72
N TYR A 759 -34.49 -7.80 35.97
CA TYR A 759 -34.47 -9.20 36.40
C TYR A 759 -35.81 -9.90 36.16
N ASN A 760 -36.92 -9.18 36.32
CA ASN A 760 -38.26 -9.72 36.14
C ASN A 760 -38.64 -9.91 34.67
N LEU A 761 -37.97 -9.23 33.75
CA LEU A 761 -38.18 -9.34 32.30
C LEU A 761 -37.44 -10.52 31.66
N ILE A 762 -36.43 -11.08 32.35
CA ILE A 762 -35.69 -12.25 31.89
C ILE A 762 -36.65 -13.46 31.81
N PRO A 763 -36.68 -14.18 30.68
CA PRO A 763 -37.49 -15.39 30.53
C PRO A 763 -37.22 -16.41 31.64
N GLU A 764 -38.29 -17.03 32.17
CA GLU A 764 -38.22 -17.88 33.36
C GLU A 764 -37.17 -19.00 33.26
N ALA A 765 -37.07 -19.64 32.09
CA ALA A 765 -36.12 -20.72 31.83
C ALA A 765 -34.65 -20.28 31.99
N VAL A 766 -34.34 -19.01 31.76
CA VAL A 766 -33.01 -18.43 31.93
C VAL A 766 -32.88 -17.81 33.32
N ARG A 767 -33.92 -17.13 33.81
CA ARG A 767 -33.92 -16.42 35.10
C ARG A 767 -33.59 -17.32 36.29
N THR A 768 -33.99 -18.60 36.24
CA THR A 768 -33.65 -19.60 37.28
C THR A 768 -32.16 -19.91 37.36
N THR A 769 -31.38 -19.59 36.31
CA THR A 769 -29.91 -19.72 36.26
C THR A 769 -29.17 -18.40 36.55
N VAL A 770 -29.90 -17.35 36.99
CA VAL A 770 -29.33 -16.04 37.34
C VAL A 770 -29.56 -15.77 38.83
N LEU A 771 -28.48 -15.50 39.56
CA LEU A 771 -28.55 -15.11 40.96
C LEU A 771 -28.90 -13.62 41.08
N ASN A 772 -30.09 -13.33 41.62
CA ASN A 772 -30.41 -11.97 42.06
C ASN A 772 -29.74 -11.72 43.42
N LEU A 773 -28.74 -10.85 43.45
CA LEU A 773 -27.95 -10.58 44.64
C LEU A 773 -28.76 -9.75 45.64
N SER A 774 -28.65 -10.11 46.92
CA SER A 774 -29.06 -9.22 48.00
C SER A 774 -28.08 -8.05 48.16
N GLU A 775 -28.53 -6.96 48.76
CA GLU A 775 -27.67 -5.81 49.11
C GLU A 775 -26.46 -6.23 49.97
N ALA A 776 -26.64 -7.16 50.91
CA ALA A 776 -25.56 -7.69 51.72
C ALA A 776 -24.51 -8.43 50.87
N GLN A 777 -24.95 -9.29 49.95
CA GLN A 777 -24.04 -10.00 49.03
C GLN A 777 -23.31 -9.04 48.10
N PHE A 778 -24.00 -8.01 47.59
CA PHE A 778 -23.39 -6.95 46.79
C PHE A 778 -22.30 -6.21 47.59
N ASN A 779 -22.63 -5.67 48.76
CA ASN A 779 -21.69 -4.91 49.58
C ASN A 779 -20.48 -5.75 50.02
N GLU A 780 -20.70 -7.03 50.33
CA GLU A 780 -19.64 -7.94 50.76
C GLU A 780 -18.67 -8.28 49.62
N ASN A 781 -19.17 -8.53 48.40
CA ASN A 781 -18.37 -9.11 47.32
C ASN A 781 -18.00 -8.12 46.20
N PHE A 782 -18.83 -7.10 45.95
CA PHE A 782 -18.75 -6.27 44.74
C PHE A 782 -18.86 -4.75 44.99
N GLY A 783 -19.11 -4.30 46.22
CA GLY A 783 -19.45 -2.90 46.51
C GLY A 783 -18.36 -1.84 46.28
N SER A 784 -17.23 -2.18 45.66
CA SER A 784 -16.16 -1.25 45.31
C SER A 784 -15.23 -1.86 44.26
N ARG A 785 -14.62 -1.02 43.43
CA ARG A 785 -13.56 -1.41 42.49
C ARG A 785 -12.44 -2.19 43.18
N GLU A 786 -12.00 -1.74 44.36
CA GLU A 786 -10.91 -2.38 45.12
C GLU A 786 -11.26 -3.84 45.45
N LYS A 787 -12.49 -4.12 45.89
CA LYS A 787 -12.94 -5.49 46.16
C LYS A 787 -12.88 -6.36 44.90
N ILE A 788 -13.43 -5.87 43.79
CA ILE A 788 -13.48 -6.61 42.53
C ILE A 788 -12.06 -6.88 42.01
N MET A 789 -11.22 -5.84 41.98
CA MET A 789 -9.87 -5.92 41.44
C MET A 789 -8.87 -6.60 42.39
N SER A 790 -9.22 -6.78 43.67
CA SER A 790 -8.42 -7.57 44.63
C SER A 790 -8.66 -9.08 44.55
N TRP A 791 -9.52 -9.54 43.62
CA TRP A 791 -9.80 -10.94 43.42
C TRP A 791 -8.51 -11.77 43.33
N LYS A 792 -8.47 -12.89 44.06
CA LYS A 792 -7.28 -13.75 44.23
C LYS A 792 -5.98 -13.03 44.63
N GLY A 793 -6.10 -11.92 45.36
CA GLY A 793 -4.95 -11.22 45.94
C GLY A 793 -4.20 -10.34 44.95
N ASN A 794 -4.80 -9.97 43.81
CA ASN A 794 -4.27 -8.91 42.96
C ASN A 794 -4.21 -7.56 43.71
N ASP A 795 -3.25 -6.71 43.37
CA ASP A 795 -3.14 -5.36 43.94
C ASP A 795 -4.08 -4.40 43.19
N PRO A 796 -5.14 -3.87 43.83
CA PRO A 796 -6.06 -2.95 43.19
C PRO A 796 -5.50 -1.51 43.09
N SER A 797 -4.41 -1.18 43.78
CA SER A 797 -3.94 0.21 43.96
C SER A 797 -3.52 0.90 42.65
N TRP A 798 -3.20 0.12 41.63
CA TRP A 798 -2.89 0.62 40.30
C TRP A 798 -4.14 0.98 39.48
N PHE A 799 -5.28 0.32 39.75
CA PHE A 799 -6.56 0.57 39.10
C PHE A 799 -7.27 1.74 39.78
N LYS A 800 -6.78 2.95 39.48
CA LYS A 800 -7.33 4.21 39.99
C LYS A 800 -7.63 5.17 38.84
N GLU A 801 -8.61 6.04 39.07
CA GLU A 801 -9.02 7.11 38.15
C GLU A 801 -7.85 7.99 37.73
#